data_AF-T2MEY8-F1
#
_entry.id   AF-T2MEY8-F1
#
_cell.length_a   1.000
_cell.length_b   1.000
_cell.length_c   1.000
_cell.angle_alpha   90.00
_cell.angle_beta   90.00
_cell.angle_gamma   90.00
#
_symmetry.space_group_name_H-M   'P 1'
#
loop_
_entity.id
_entity.type
_entity.pdbx_description
1 polymer ?
#
loop_
_entity_poly.entity_id
_entity_poly.type
_entity_poly.pdbx_seq_one_letter_code
_entity_poly.pdbx_strand_id
1 'polypeptide(L)'
;LSRVSAKLKKFYVEYYGKISELRPLLKAPANVDLMDKFVDLCIVDAHNAQMDVACSVERKKFLEKQTSYTPIPYSELFKKEKSVILVSGIAGIGKTWLLRKCLLDWSNDLIWKNVELVFYLECRRINQYENISSIYDLLSVFYKDIISNFNISIDAALFIIDGLDEFKYFNELSNPRLKFSHPIVNVLAETQNYKHLIAGRVYAIDQYQSIYTDQSDKLTIQIMGFNETGIMNYVENHVAEEIKEIVKATLKESPIAKAMASVPFYLSSMCKIITDSKEISTRSFLTMTDLYANIFLYFLQKHIVKNNEMIYQIIENDSNKTIILNICKIAYKLFVVNKVIFSKEELQTFIGDFDKNENFYGFIERIETDLGCFYQFAHLTIMEFCASVYAYNCLSSEEIMTNDKLNSCLSMICGLSNTSQNSLIKFLVNLNPSKNPSNPSYEKSIQSIQFIKNLFKNSSKKSDEKSILLHSILDRLSKSIRSCSSDFNLFYECFYESQSSFTDKIKSIVDERNEQRIGLTIFLGGWEISIHDGKTSYATSCDNYFVNCYIKSGRKLRSLHVHKSILNDEEKNLLIRCASNVRGVSFFCPINFEGWKPKDKIEMLRISISRYLITKKDFEVNYLPWINLCEELDLQLHDDIDFIKDICECIRCSNIKKFVILYRENYFYNLDELLQHFFIIFNLRYYT
;
A
#
# COMPACT_ATOMS: atom_id res chain seq x y z
N LEU A 1 -20.33 27.70 29.42
CA LEU A 1 -20.05 26.91 28.21
C LEU A 1 -19.65 27.81 27.03
N SER A 2 -20.46 28.81 26.63
CA SER A 2 -20.16 29.74 25.52
C SER A 2 -18.76 30.38 25.54
N ARG A 3 -18.25 30.81 26.69
CA ARG A 3 -16.89 31.39 26.81
C ARG A 3 -15.78 30.36 26.51
N VAL A 4 -15.96 29.11 26.94
CA VAL A 4 -14.99 28.02 26.68
C VAL A 4 -15.04 27.63 25.21
N SER A 5 -16.24 27.53 24.64
CA SER A 5 -16.46 27.30 23.21
C SER A 5 -15.72 28.34 22.36
N ALA A 6 -15.92 29.64 22.62
CA ALA A 6 -15.24 30.71 21.90
C ALA A 6 -13.70 30.63 22.01
N LYS A 7 -13.17 30.26 23.18
CA LYS A 7 -11.72 30.04 23.37
C LYS A 7 -11.20 28.83 22.58
N LEU A 8 -11.94 27.72 22.57
CA LEU A 8 -11.59 26.52 21.78
C LEU A 8 -11.58 26.83 20.29
N LYS A 9 -12.63 27.50 19.79
CA LYS A 9 -12.70 27.92 18.38
C LYS A 9 -11.51 28.80 17.99
N LYS A 10 -11.21 29.80 18.81
CA LYS A 10 -10.04 30.66 18.61
C LYS A 10 -8.73 29.87 18.62
N PHE A 11 -8.56 28.95 19.56
CA PHE A 11 -7.39 28.09 19.65
C PHE A 11 -7.19 27.25 18.38
N TYR A 12 -8.24 26.64 17.85
CA TYR A 12 -8.11 25.84 16.62
C TYR A 12 -7.82 26.69 15.38
N VAL A 13 -8.42 27.86 15.26
CA VAL A 13 -8.10 28.80 14.17
C VAL A 13 -6.64 29.24 14.25
N GLU A 14 -6.13 29.57 15.44
CA GLU A 14 -4.73 29.97 15.62
C GLU A 14 -3.75 28.81 15.40
N TYR A 15 -4.08 27.61 15.89
CA TYR A 15 -3.18 26.46 15.88
C TYR A 15 -3.19 25.68 14.56
N TYR A 16 -4.34 25.60 13.88
CA TYR A 16 -4.51 24.84 12.63
C TYR A 16 -4.84 25.69 11.40
N GLY A 17 -5.22 26.97 11.56
CA GLY A 17 -5.60 27.84 10.44
C GLY A 17 -4.45 28.16 9.49
N LYS A 18 -3.21 27.99 9.92
CA LYS A 18 -2.01 28.12 9.08
C LYS A 18 -1.35 26.78 8.86
N ILE A 19 -1.10 26.42 7.60
CA ILE A 19 -0.43 25.17 7.27
C ILE A 19 1.10 25.32 7.37
N SER A 20 1.74 24.39 8.09
CA SER A 20 3.12 23.97 7.79
C SER A 20 3.02 22.68 6.97
N GLU A 21 3.11 22.78 5.64
CA GLU A 21 2.62 21.77 4.68
C GLU A 21 3.30 20.39 4.72
N LEU A 22 4.21 20.13 5.65
CA LEU A 22 4.70 18.82 6.06
C LEU A 22 5.22 19.07 7.48
N ARG A 23 4.64 18.48 8.52
CA ARG A 23 5.45 18.31 9.73
C ARG A 23 6.33 17.08 9.48
N PRO A 24 7.67 17.24 9.50
CA PRO A 24 8.40 18.17 10.36
C PRO A 24 8.99 19.41 9.71
N LEU A 25 8.75 20.55 10.36
CA LEU A 25 9.45 21.84 10.30
C LEU A 25 10.56 22.01 9.23
N LEU A 26 10.11 22.31 8.01
CA LEU A 26 10.93 22.70 6.86
C LEU A 26 10.93 24.25 6.71
N LYS A 27 11.82 24.95 7.43
CA LYS A 27 11.99 26.43 7.43
C LYS A 27 10.71 27.24 7.78
N ALA A 28 10.89 28.56 7.97
CA ALA A 28 9.85 29.46 8.45
C ALA A 28 8.52 29.25 7.71
N PRO A 29 7.38 29.18 8.43
CA PRO A 29 6.09 28.90 7.82
C PRO A 29 5.82 29.91 6.71
N ALA A 30 5.68 29.43 5.48
CA ALA A 30 4.90 30.17 4.51
C ALA A 30 3.48 30.21 5.11
N ASN A 31 3.08 31.37 5.63
CA ASN A 31 1.76 31.56 6.22
C ASN A 31 0.72 31.39 5.10
N VAL A 32 0.17 30.18 4.95
CA VAL A 32 -0.91 29.92 4.00
C VAL A 32 -2.11 29.36 4.75
N ASP A 33 -3.29 29.89 4.43
CA ASP A 33 -4.55 29.48 5.03
C ASP A 33 -4.87 28.03 4.64
N LEU A 34 -5.15 27.20 5.66
CA LEU A 34 -5.56 25.81 5.46
C LEU A 34 -6.85 25.69 4.66
N MET A 35 -7.74 26.67 4.79
CA MET A 35 -9.05 26.64 4.14
C MET A 35 -8.95 26.85 2.63
N ASP A 36 -8.10 27.77 2.18
CA ASP A 36 -7.92 28.11 0.75
C ASP A 36 -7.21 27.00 -0.04
N LYS A 37 -6.45 26.17 0.66
CA LYS A 37 -5.61 25.11 0.10
C LYS A 37 -6.16 23.70 0.36
N PHE A 38 -7.37 23.59 0.90
CA PHE A 38 -7.96 22.28 1.10
C PHE A 38 -8.46 21.69 -0.23
N VAL A 39 -7.92 20.54 -0.59
CA VAL A 39 -8.45 19.73 -1.69
C VAL A 39 -9.33 18.63 -1.10
N ASP A 40 -10.52 18.47 -1.66
CA ASP A 40 -11.49 17.48 -1.18
C ASP A 40 -10.95 16.05 -1.31
N LEU A 41 -11.11 15.30 -0.22
CA LEU A 41 -10.80 13.88 -0.16
C LEU A 41 -12.00 13.09 -0.67
N CYS A 42 -11.73 12.03 -1.43
CA CYS A 42 -12.72 11.02 -1.75
C CYS A 42 -13.05 10.23 -0.47
N ILE A 43 -14.31 10.29 -0.04
CA ILE A 43 -14.82 9.66 1.18
C ILE A 43 -15.96 8.73 0.78
N VAL A 44 -15.99 7.51 1.32
CA VAL A 44 -16.99 6.49 0.95
C VAL A 44 -17.59 5.84 2.19
N ASP A 45 -18.78 5.25 2.07
CA ASP A 45 -19.39 4.46 3.14
C ASP A 45 -18.62 3.14 3.34
N ALA A 46 -18.20 2.86 4.57
CA ALA A 46 -17.41 1.68 4.89
C ALA A 46 -18.21 0.36 4.85
N HIS A 47 -19.53 0.36 5.01
CA HIS A 47 -20.34 -0.87 4.89
C HIS A 47 -20.31 -1.43 3.46
N ASN A 48 -20.19 -0.56 2.45
CA ASN A 48 -19.96 -0.96 1.05
C ASN A 48 -18.51 -1.40 0.79
N ALA A 49 -17.60 -1.14 1.73
CA ALA A 49 -16.17 -1.44 1.64
C ALA A 49 -15.74 -2.72 2.40
N GLN A 50 -16.61 -3.27 3.27
CA GLN A 50 -16.34 -4.43 4.14
C GLN A 50 -16.28 -5.76 3.38
N MET A 51 -15.13 -6.03 2.75
CA MET A 51 -14.54 -7.38 2.65
C MET A 51 -13.00 -7.26 2.52
N ASP A 52 -12.32 -7.93 3.46
CA ASP A 52 -10.89 -8.30 3.57
C ASP A 52 -9.88 -7.26 4.09
N VAL A 53 -9.40 -7.52 5.31
CA VAL A 53 -8.31 -6.80 6.00
C VAL A 53 -7.14 -7.73 6.29
N ALA A 54 -5.95 -7.41 5.76
CA ALA A 54 -4.65 -7.77 6.37
C ALA A 54 -3.49 -7.00 5.71
N CYS A 55 -2.47 -6.77 6.54
CA CYS A 55 -1.24 -6.00 6.34
C CYS A 55 -0.56 -6.15 4.96
N SER A 56 0.11 -5.09 4.51
CA SER A 56 0.90 -4.94 3.25
C SER A 56 0.18 -5.12 1.90
N VAL A 57 -0.97 -5.79 1.82
CA VAL A 57 -1.64 -6.13 0.55
C VAL A 57 -2.79 -5.17 0.17
N GLU A 58 -3.17 -4.22 1.04
CA GLU A 58 -4.37 -3.39 0.87
C GLU A 58 -4.22 -2.05 0.12
N ARG A 59 -3.02 -1.57 -0.23
CA ARG A 59 -2.91 -0.38 -1.13
C ARG A 59 -3.64 -0.62 -2.47
N LYS A 60 -3.84 -1.90 -2.78
CA LYS A 60 -4.40 -2.50 -3.98
C LYS A 60 -5.89 -2.30 -4.21
N LYS A 61 -6.69 -2.95 -3.39
CA LYS A 61 -8.15 -2.83 -3.40
C LYS A 61 -8.62 -1.41 -3.09
N PHE A 62 -7.85 -0.67 -2.30
CA PHE A 62 -8.14 0.69 -1.90
C PHE A 62 -8.17 1.68 -3.09
N LEU A 63 -7.18 1.67 -3.98
CA LEU A 63 -7.13 2.61 -5.11
C LEU A 63 -8.14 2.29 -6.22
N GLU A 64 -8.51 1.02 -6.42
CA GLU A 64 -9.51 0.62 -7.42
C GLU A 64 -10.95 0.92 -6.96
N LYS A 65 -11.20 0.79 -5.65
CA LYS A 65 -12.44 1.18 -4.98
C LYS A 65 -12.70 2.70 -5.06
N GLN A 66 -11.63 3.49 -5.11
CA GLN A 66 -11.70 4.95 -5.19
C GLN A 66 -12.41 5.46 -6.45
N THR A 67 -12.41 4.67 -7.53
CA THR A 67 -13.10 4.96 -8.81
C THR A 67 -14.46 4.28 -8.97
N SER A 68 -14.78 3.25 -8.16
CA SER A 68 -16.04 2.49 -8.27
C SER A 68 -17.12 2.91 -7.28
N TYR A 69 -16.75 3.61 -6.20
CA TYR A 69 -17.71 4.14 -5.23
C TYR A 69 -18.15 5.55 -5.58
N THR A 70 -19.42 5.86 -5.33
CA THR A 70 -19.92 7.22 -5.33
C THR A 70 -19.38 7.93 -4.09
N PRO A 71 -18.52 8.96 -4.22
CA PRO A 71 -17.99 9.67 -3.08
C PRO A 71 -19.12 10.39 -2.33
N ILE A 72 -19.07 10.36 -1.01
CA ILE A 72 -19.92 11.18 -0.14
C ILE A 72 -19.29 12.58 -0.11
N PRO A 73 -20.00 13.63 -0.58
CA PRO A 73 -19.46 14.98 -0.51
C PRO A 73 -19.27 15.39 0.96
N TYR A 74 -18.20 16.12 1.25
CA TYR A 74 -17.88 16.57 2.60
C TYR A 74 -19.06 17.33 3.26
N SER A 75 -19.76 18.16 2.47
CA SER A 75 -20.94 18.90 2.92
C SER A 75 -22.12 18.01 3.33
N GLU A 76 -22.13 16.73 2.96
CA GLU A 76 -23.19 15.79 3.31
C GLU A 76 -22.90 14.97 4.56
N LEU A 77 -21.61 14.78 4.90
CA LEU A 77 -21.18 13.96 6.04
C LEU A 77 -21.84 14.36 7.36
N PHE A 78 -22.10 15.67 7.53
CA PHE A 78 -22.62 16.24 8.76
C PHE A 78 -24.06 16.72 8.65
N LYS A 79 -24.77 16.44 7.53
CA LYS A 79 -26.19 16.80 7.37
C LYS A 79 -27.10 15.96 8.26
N LYS A 80 -26.78 14.67 8.42
CA LYS A 80 -27.45 13.78 9.36
C LYS A 80 -26.63 13.78 10.64
N GLU A 81 -27.19 14.29 11.72
CA GLU A 81 -26.53 14.26 13.03
C GLU A 81 -26.45 12.81 13.50
N LYS A 82 -25.23 12.28 13.53
CA LYS A 82 -24.89 10.96 14.06
C LYS A 82 -24.06 11.15 15.31
N SER A 83 -24.35 10.41 16.36
CA SER A 83 -23.58 10.51 17.61
C SER A 83 -22.20 9.86 17.49
N VAL A 84 -22.05 8.89 16.58
CA VAL A 84 -20.78 8.16 16.36
C VAL A 84 -20.35 8.25 14.90
N ILE A 85 -19.16 8.79 14.66
CA ILE A 85 -18.53 8.83 13.33
C ILE A 85 -17.20 8.08 13.39
N LEU A 86 -17.04 7.03 12.61
CA LEU A 86 -15.79 6.29 12.50
C LEU A 86 -15.12 6.56 11.15
N VAL A 87 -13.85 6.93 11.17
CA VAL A 87 -13.08 7.33 9.99
C VAL A 87 -11.89 6.40 9.79
N SER A 88 -11.97 5.52 8.81
CA SER A 88 -10.90 4.58 8.48
C SER A 88 -10.07 5.03 7.28
N GLY A 89 -8.83 4.56 7.19
CA GLY A 89 -7.98 4.79 6.03
C GLY A 89 -6.51 4.44 6.28
N ILE A 90 -5.72 4.32 5.22
CA ILE A 90 -4.30 3.97 5.31
C ILE A 90 -3.44 5.14 5.85
N ALA A 91 -2.16 4.88 6.14
CA ALA A 91 -1.23 5.92 6.57
C ALA A 91 -0.99 6.97 5.45
N GLY A 92 -0.87 8.25 5.84
CA GLY A 92 -0.62 9.36 4.90
C GLY A 92 -1.82 9.79 4.04
N ILE A 93 -2.99 9.15 4.21
CA ILE A 93 -4.15 9.34 3.32
C ILE A 93 -4.95 10.64 3.53
N GLY A 94 -4.68 11.35 4.63
CA GLY A 94 -5.39 12.59 4.97
C GLY A 94 -6.41 12.48 6.10
N LYS A 95 -6.40 11.42 6.93
CA LYS A 95 -7.26 11.32 8.14
C LYS A 95 -7.13 12.54 9.05
N THR A 96 -5.95 12.77 9.60
CA THR A 96 -5.65 13.96 10.43
C THR A 96 -5.94 15.27 9.71
N TRP A 97 -5.77 15.31 8.38
CA TRP A 97 -6.07 16.49 7.56
C TRP A 97 -7.57 16.80 7.53
N LEU A 98 -8.41 15.78 7.34
CA LEU A 98 -9.87 15.89 7.42
C LEU A 98 -10.31 16.36 8.81
N LEU A 99 -9.76 15.78 9.87
CA LEU A 99 -10.13 16.16 11.24
C LEU A 99 -9.79 17.63 11.55
N ARG A 100 -8.63 18.10 11.10
CA ARG A 100 -8.23 19.50 11.25
C ARG A 100 -9.15 20.44 10.46
N LYS A 101 -9.57 20.06 9.24
CA LYS A 101 -10.60 20.81 8.52
C LYS A 101 -11.90 20.86 9.32
N CYS A 102 -12.35 19.74 9.90
CA CYS A 102 -13.56 19.71 10.72
C CYS A 102 -13.46 20.67 11.92
N LEU A 103 -12.29 20.73 12.58
CA LEU A 103 -12.05 21.67 13.68
C LEU A 103 -12.15 23.13 13.23
N LEU A 104 -11.60 23.48 12.06
CA LEU A 104 -11.70 24.82 11.50
C LEU A 104 -13.12 25.17 11.05
N ASP A 105 -13.81 24.25 10.39
CA ASP A 105 -15.19 24.44 9.94
C ASP A 105 -16.15 24.59 11.12
N TRP A 106 -15.96 23.81 12.20
CA TRP A 106 -16.70 24.00 13.45
C TRP A 106 -16.38 25.36 14.08
N SER A 107 -15.11 25.77 14.04
CA SER A 107 -14.68 27.07 14.57
C SER A 107 -15.29 28.26 13.82
N ASN A 108 -15.61 28.07 12.54
CA ASN A 108 -16.28 29.03 11.67
C ASN A 108 -17.80 28.80 11.55
N ASP A 109 -18.39 27.97 12.42
CA ASP A 109 -19.84 27.70 12.46
C ASP A 109 -20.43 27.07 11.18
N LEU A 110 -19.61 26.35 10.42
CA LEU A 110 -20.00 25.68 9.17
C LEU A 110 -20.58 24.28 9.41
N ILE A 111 -20.07 23.57 10.42
CA ILE A 111 -20.51 22.21 10.80
C ILE A 111 -20.82 22.10 12.30
N TRP A 112 -21.54 21.04 12.69
CA TRP A 112 -21.89 20.72 14.08
C TRP A 112 -22.45 21.90 14.89
N LYS A 113 -23.39 22.65 14.29
CA LYS A 113 -23.97 23.86 14.90
C LYS A 113 -24.63 23.61 16.26
N ASN A 114 -25.08 22.37 16.51
CA ASN A 114 -25.69 21.95 17.76
C ASN A 114 -24.69 21.38 18.80
N VAL A 115 -23.37 21.47 18.53
CA VAL A 115 -22.31 21.02 19.45
C VAL A 115 -21.58 22.24 20.01
N GLU A 116 -21.66 22.44 21.33
CA GLU A 116 -21.06 23.60 22.00
C GLU A 116 -19.55 23.45 22.20
N LEU A 117 -19.06 22.23 22.42
CA LEU A 117 -17.66 21.94 22.75
C LEU A 117 -17.10 20.81 21.88
N VAL A 118 -15.92 21.02 21.29
CA VAL A 118 -15.19 20.00 20.54
C VAL A 118 -13.78 19.83 21.11
N PHE A 119 -13.46 18.61 21.56
CA PHE A 119 -12.14 18.25 22.10
C PHE A 119 -11.44 17.30 21.13
N TYR A 120 -10.23 17.66 20.72
CA TYR A 120 -9.36 16.91 19.82
C TYR A 120 -8.23 16.23 20.60
N LEU A 121 -8.25 14.91 20.64
CA LEU A 121 -7.33 14.07 21.40
C LEU A 121 -6.51 13.20 20.43
N GLU A 122 -5.20 13.36 20.45
CA GLU A 122 -4.28 12.58 19.62
C GLU A 122 -3.79 11.37 20.44
N CYS A 123 -4.12 10.14 20.03
CA CYS A 123 -3.75 8.91 20.75
C CYS A 123 -2.25 8.80 20.99
N ARG A 124 -1.44 9.23 20.02
CA ARG A 124 0.03 9.34 20.15
C ARG A 124 0.42 10.17 21.38
N ARG A 125 -0.22 11.31 21.64
CA ARG A 125 0.07 12.15 22.81
C ARG A 125 -0.51 11.53 24.07
N ILE A 126 -1.69 10.92 23.99
CA ILE A 126 -2.36 10.25 25.12
C ILE A 126 -1.49 9.14 25.72
N ASN A 127 -0.73 8.40 24.90
CA ASN A 127 0.18 7.35 25.36
C ASN A 127 1.22 7.80 26.40
N GLN A 128 1.45 9.11 26.57
CA GLN A 128 2.36 9.65 27.57
C GLN A 128 1.72 9.75 28.96
N TYR A 129 0.40 9.63 29.07
CA TYR A 129 -0.39 9.94 30.26
C TYR A 129 -1.10 8.72 30.84
N GLU A 130 -0.38 7.60 30.97
CA GLU A 130 -0.96 6.29 31.31
C GLU A 130 -1.63 6.25 32.69
N ASN A 131 -1.20 7.13 33.61
CA ASN A 131 -1.70 7.21 34.98
C ASN A 131 -2.89 8.17 35.15
N ILE A 132 -3.30 8.90 34.11
CA ILE A 132 -4.48 9.78 34.20
C ILE A 132 -5.74 8.93 34.34
N SER A 133 -6.56 9.25 35.34
CA SER A 133 -7.77 8.48 35.70
C SER A 133 -9.08 9.24 35.50
N SER A 134 -9.02 10.49 35.04
CA SER A 134 -10.18 11.36 34.82
C SER A 134 -10.12 12.07 33.47
N ILE A 135 -11.27 12.20 32.81
CA ILE A 135 -11.40 12.97 31.56
C ILE A 135 -11.05 14.46 31.76
N TYR A 136 -11.34 15.03 32.93
CA TYR A 136 -11.02 16.41 33.25
C TYR A 136 -9.51 16.64 33.35
N ASP A 137 -8.79 15.72 33.97
CA ASP A 137 -7.34 15.77 34.09
C ASP A 137 -6.69 15.67 32.71
N LEU A 138 -7.19 14.76 31.86
CA LEU A 138 -6.72 14.64 30.47
C LEU A 138 -6.96 15.93 29.68
N LEU A 139 -8.14 16.52 29.80
CA LEU A 139 -8.47 17.78 29.14
C LEU A 139 -7.64 18.95 29.68
N SER A 140 -7.32 18.98 30.98
CA SER A 140 -6.45 19.99 31.57
C SER A 140 -5.03 19.95 31.00
N VAL A 141 -4.55 18.76 30.61
CA VAL A 141 -3.26 18.58 29.94
C VAL A 141 -3.30 19.11 28.51
N PHE A 142 -4.37 18.81 27.76
CA PHE A 142 -4.48 19.22 26.36
C PHE A 142 -4.83 20.71 26.19
N TYR A 143 -5.50 21.30 27.18
CA TYR A 143 -6.14 22.62 27.07
C TYR A 143 -5.99 23.49 28.32
N LYS A 144 -4.83 23.39 29.00
CA LYS A 144 -4.49 24.02 30.29
C LYS A 144 -4.93 25.49 30.45
N ASP A 145 -4.82 26.29 29.39
CA ASP A 145 -5.15 27.73 29.40
C ASP A 145 -6.59 28.07 28.98
N ILE A 146 -7.31 27.06 28.49
CA ILE A 146 -8.67 27.20 27.95
C ILE A 146 -9.69 26.68 28.96
N ILE A 147 -9.35 25.59 29.64
CA ILE A 147 -10.21 24.85 30.55
C ILE A 147 -9.89 25.24 32.00
N SER A 148 -10.84 25.89 32.67
CA SER A 148 -10.79 26.13 34.12
C SER A 148 -12.21 26.01 34.69
N ASN A 149 -12.44 25.04 35.58
CA ASN A 149 -13.70 24.81 36.31
C ASN A 149 -14.96 24.86 35.43
N PHE A 150 -15.17 23.84 34.59
CA PHE A 150 -16.40 23.71 33.81
C PHE A 150 -16.93 22.27 33.85
N ASN A 151 -18.26 22.11 33.79
CA ASN A 151 -18.91 20.81 33.66
C ASN A 151 -19.17 20.50 32.18
N ILE A 152 -18.87 19.28 31.75
CA ILE A 152 -19.16 18.80 30.40
C ILE A 152 -20.57 18.20 30.42
N SER A 153 -21.52 18.81 29.69
CA SER A 153 -22.81 18.17 29.44
C SER A 153 -22.66 17.14 28.31
N ILE A 154 -23.27 15.98 28.48
CA ILE A 154 -23.19 14.86 27.53
C ILE A 154 -23.65 15.26 26.13
N ASP A 155 -24.77 16.00 26.04
CA ASP A 155 -25.39 16.37 24.76
C ASP A 155 -24.67 17.51 24.02
N ALA A 156 -23.76 18.22 24.71
CA ALA A 156 -23.13 19.45 24.22
C ALA A 156 -21.68 19.27 23.76
N ALA A 157 -21.09 18.08 23.94
CA ALA A 157 -19.67 17.83 23.69
C ALA A 157 -19.43 16.75 22.62
N LEU A 158 -18.43 16.98 21.78
CA LEU A 158 -17.91 16.02 20.80
C LEU A 158 -16.42 15.76 21.06
N PHE A 159 -16.05 14.49 21.17
CA PHE A 159 -14.66 14.06 21.27
C PHE A 159 -14.16 13.56 19.92
N ILE A 160 -13.09 14.16 19.41
CA ILE A 160 -12.38 13.69 18.22
C ILE A 160 -11.14 12.94 18.69
N ILE A 161 -11.04 11.65 18.39
CA ILE A 161 -9.91 10.80 18.72
C ILE A 161 -9.13 10.49 17.44
N ASP A 162 -7.90 10.99 17.32
CA ASP A 162 -7.05 10.80 16.15
C ASP A 162 -5.96 9.75 16.40
N GLY A 163 -5.79 8.83 15.46
CA GLY A 163 -4.76 7.80 15.48
C GLY A 163 -5.07 6.66 16.43
N LEU A 164 -6.29 6.12 16.43
CA LEU A 164 -6.68 4.98 17.27
C LEU A 164 -5.71 3.79 17.20
N ASP A 165 -5.18 3.50 16.00
CA ASP A 165 -4.16 2.47 15.76
C ASP A 165 -2.81 2.75 16.43
N GLU A 166 -2.58 3.98 16.88
CA GLU A 166 -1.38 4.41 17.58
C GLU A 166 -1.54 4.35 19.10
N PHE A 167 -2.72 4.03 19.64
CA PHE A 167 -2.94 3.92 21.08
C PHE A 167 -2.30 2.64 21.64
N LYS A 168 -1.38 2.78 22.61
CA LYS A 168 -0.59 1.69 23.20
C LYS A 168 -1.45 0.57 23.76
N TYR A 169 -2.61 0.93 24.33
CA TYR A 169 -3.55 0.00 24.97
C TYR A 169 -4.80 -0.25 24.13
N PHE A 170 -4.70 -0.10 22.80
CA PHE A 170 -5.81 -0.30 21.87
C PHE A 170 -6.51 -1.66 22.03
N ASN A 171 -5.76 -2.73 22.32
CA ASN A 171 -6.33 -4.06 22.52
C ASN A 171 -7.22 -4.14 23.78
N GLU A 172 -6.86 -3.42 24.85
CA GLU A 172 -7.68 -3.33 26.06
C GLU A 172 -8.96 -2.53 25.75
N LEU A 173 -8.84 -1.40 25.06
CA LEU A 173 -9.96 -0.54 24.69
C LEU A 173 -10.97 -1.24 23.75
N SER A 174 -10.46 -2.05 22.81
CA SER A 174 -11.29 -2.70 21.77
C SER A 174 -11.93 -4.01 22.19
N ASN A 175 -11.62 -4.51 23.40
CA ASN A 175 -12.19 -5.75 23.91
C ASN A 175 -12.78 -5.54 25.32
N PRO A 176 -14.10 -5.29 25.42
CA PRO A 176 -14.78 -5.04 26.69
C PRO A 176 -14.69 -6.19 27.71
N ARG A 177 -14.24 -7.39 27.29
CA ARG A 177 -14.06 -8.55 28.16
C ARG A 177 -12.72 -8.53 28.91
N LEU A 178 -11.77 -7.71 28.47
CA LEU A 178 -10.50 -7.52 29.16
C LEU A 178 -10.69 -6.55 30.33
N LYS A 179 -10.10 -6.85 31.48
CA LYS A 179 -10.03 -5.88 32.58
C LYS A 179 -9.11 -4.74 32.15
N PHE A 180 -9.63 -3.52 32.17
CA PHE A 180 -8.84 -2.31 31.97
C PHE A 180 -7.78 -2.23 33.07
N SER A 181 -6.52 -2.51 32.69
CA SER A 181 -5.40 -2.56 33.63
C SER A 181 -4.81 -1.17 33.83
N HIS A 182 -5.00 -0.28 32.86
CA HIS A 182 -4.45 1.07 32.83
C HIS A 182 -5.55 2.13 32.99
N PRO A 183 -5.43 3.09 33.94
CA PRO A 183 -6.44 4.13 34.17
C PRO A 183 -6.83 4.92 32.92
N ILE A 184 -5.88 5.20 32.03
CA ILE A 184 -6.13 5.96 30.80
C ILE A 184 -7.12 5.27 29.85
N VAL A 185 -7.22 3.93 29.91
CA VAL A 185 -8.17 3.17 29.09
C VAL A 185 -9.60 3.46 29.56
N ASN A 186 -9.82 3.58 30.87
CA ASN A 186 -11.13 3.96 31.42
C ASN A 186 -11.54 5.36 30.96
N VAL A 187 -10.60 6.30 30.91
CA VAL A 187 -10.85 7.67 30.45
C VAL A 187 -11.28 7.69 28.98
N LEU A 188 -10.59 6.94 28.12
CA LEU A 188 -10.99 6.83 26.70
C LEU A 188 -12.31 6.08 26.54
N ALA A 189 -12.58 5.05 27.34
CA ALA A 189 -13.88 4.39 27.36
C ALA A 189 -15.01 5.33 27.79
N GLU A 190 -14.77 6.23 28.75
CA GLU A 190 -15.74 7.25 29.20
C GLU A 190 -16.14 8.20 28.05
N THR A 191 -15.25 8.48 27.10
CA THR A 191 -15.58 9.33 25.93
C THR A 191 -16.71 8.76 25.06
N GLN A 192 -16.97 7.44 25.15
CA GLN A 192 -18.07 6.78 24.42
C GLN A 192 -19.46 7.24 24.88
N ASN A 193 -19.55 7.80 26.09
CA ASN A 193 -20.80 8.36 26.61
C ASN A 193 -21.18 9.69 25.93
N TYR A 194 -20.27 10.31 25.19
CA TYR A 194 -20.48 11.57 24.46
C TYR A 194 -20.58 11.30 22.96
N LYS A 195 -20.94 12.33 22.18
CA LYS A 195 -20.72 12.27 20.73
C LYS A 195 -19.22 12.09 20.48
N HIS A 196 -18.84 11.23 19.55
CA HIS A 196 -17.43 11.02 19.24
C HIS A 196 -17.17 10.70 17.77
N LEU A 197 -16.03 11.23 17.29
CA LEU A 197 -15.48 10.96 15.98
C LEU A 197 -14.11 10.31 16.17
N ILE A 198 -13.94 9.09 15.66
CA ILE A 198 -12.71 8.32 15.88
C ILE A 198 -12.06 8.00 14.54
N ALA A 199 -10.80 8.38 14.38
CA ALA A 199 -10.02 8.10 13.19
C ALA A 199 -8.89 7.11 13.46
N GLY A 200 -8.69 6.18 12.53
CA GLY A 200 -7.64 5.16 12.65
C GLY A 200 -7.41 4.39 11.36
N ARG A 201 -6.51 3.41 11.40
CA ARG A 201 -6.39 2.42 10.32
C ARG A 201 -7.62 1.55 10.23
N VAL A 202 -7.82 0.97 9.04
CA VAL A 202 -8.95 0.08 8.73
C VAL A 202 -9.11 -1.00 9.79
N TYR A 203 -8.06 -1.78 10.07
CA TYR A 203 -8.11 -2.82 11.10
C TYR A 203 -8.52 -2.29 12.49
N ALA A 204 -8.08 -1.09 12.87
CA ALA A 204 -8.34 -0.54 14.20
C ALA A 204 -9.79 -0.06 14.30
N ILE A 205 -10.28 0.60 13.25
CA ILE A 205 -11.68 1.01 13.17
C ILE A 205 -12.61 -0.20 13.11
N ASP A 206 -12.28 -1.25 12.35
CA ASP A 206 -13.11 -2.45 12.25
C ASP A 206 -13.22 -3.19 13.59
N GLN A 207 -12.10 -3.33 14.32
CA GLN A 207 -12.09 -3.92 15.66
C GLN A 207 -12.89 -3.05 16.64
N TYR A 208 -12.67 -1.73 16.65
CA TYR A 208 -13.40 -0.81 17.52
C TYR A 208 -14.90 -0.75 17.20
N GLN A 209 -15.26 -0.89 15.92
CA GLN A 209 -16.65 -0.93 15.47
C GLN A 209 -17.43 -2.09 16.07
N SER A 210 -16.76 -3.23 16.34
CA SER A 210 -17.39 -4.42 16.92
C SER A 210 -17.95 -4.23 18.33
N ILE A 211 -17.58 -3.14 19.01
CA ILE A 211 -18.09 -2.78 20.35
C ILE A 211 -19.57 -2.33 20.30
N TYR A 212 -20.03 -1.78 19.16
CA TYR A 212 -21.37 -1.20 19.04
C TYR A 212 -22.38 -2.22 18.51
N THR A 213 -23.44 -2.46 19.29
CA THR A 213 -24.53 -3.37 18.91
C THR A 213 -25.62 -2.70 18.07
N ASP A 214 -25.82 -1.40 18.21
CA ASP A 214 -26.77 -0.60 17.42
C ASP A 214 -26.05 0.17 16.32
N GLN A 215 -26.48 -0.02 15.06
CA GLN A 215 -25.90 0.64 13.89
C GLN A 215 -26.69 1.89 13.47
N SER A 216 -27.85 2.16 14.07
CA SER A 216 -28.79 3.20 13.60
C SER A 216 -28.29 4.64 13.83
N ASP A 217 -27.46 4.87 14.85
CA ASP A 217 -26.87 6.19 15.21
C ASP A 217 -25.37 6.31 14.86
N LYS A 218 -24.90 5.46 13.96
CA LYS A 218 -23.50 5.38 13.55
C LYS A 218 -23.32 5.70 12.07
N LEU A 219 -22.19 6.34 11.75
CA LEU A 219 -21.68 6.49 10.40
C LEU A 219 -20.24 5.98 10.37
N THR A 220 -19.95 5.03 9.49
CA THR A 220 -18.58 4.53 9.27
C THR A 220 -18.17 4.93 7.86
N ILE A 221 -17.14 5.74 7.75
CA ILE A 221 -16.59 6.20 6.48
C ILE A 221 -15.16 5.72 6.31
N GLN A 222 -14.76 5.55 5.06
CA GLN A 222 -13.38 5.29 4.67
C GLN A 222 -12.88 6.43 3.79
N ILE A 223 -11.74 7.03 4.19
CA ILE A 223 -11.04 8.01 3.36
C ILE A 223 -10.24 7.25 2.32
N MET A 224 -10.53 7.55 1.05
CA MET A 224 -9.87 6.93 -0.09
C MET A 224 -8.65 7.74 -0.59
N GLY A 225 -8.51 9.01 -0.21
CA GLY A 225 -7.46 9.92 -0.69
C GLY A 225 -7.96 10.80 -1.82
N PHE A 226 -7.10 11.20 -2.77
CA PHE A 226 -7.49 11.95 -3.95
C PHE A 226 -7.90 11.05 -5.12
N ASN A 227 -9.07 11.33 -5.71
CA ASN A 227 -9.42 10.83 -7.04
C ASN A 227 -8.69 11.65 -8.12
N GLU A 228 -8.86 11.31 -9.40
CA GLU A 228 -8.19 12.01 -10.51
C GLU A 228 -8.41 13.53 -10.47
N THR A 229 -9.64 13.97 -10.20
CA THR A 229 -9.96 15.40 -10.06
C THR A 229 -9.25 16.03 -8.87
N GLY A 230 -9.16 15.35 -7.73
CA GLY A 230 -8.46 15.82 -6.54
C GLY A 230 -6.95 15.92 -6.78
N ILE A 231 -6.35 14.97 -7.49
CA ILE A 231 -4.93 15.02 -7.87
C ILE A 231 -4.68 16.26 -8.72
N MET A 232 -5.51 16.50 -9.73
CA MET A 232 -5.36 17.67 -10.61
C MET A 232 -5.57 18.98 -9.84
N ASN A 233 -6.62 19.08 -9.01
CA ASN A 233 -6.86 20.27 -8.18
C ASN A 233 -5.70 20.55 -7.21
N TYR A 234 -5.09 19.50 -6.64
CA TYR A 234 -3.91 19.66 -5.81
C TYR A 234 -2.73 20.23 -6.60
N VAL A 235 -2.47 19.73 -7.80
CA VAL A 235 -1.42 20.27 -8.67
C VAL A 235 -1.72 21.73 -9.02
N GLU A 236 -2.96 22.06 -9.37
CA GLU A 236 -3.35 23.42 -9.74
C GLU A 236 -3.23 24.42 -8.59
N ASN A 237 -3.59 24.02 -7.36
CA ASN A 237 -3.65 24.92 -6.20
C ASN A 237 -2.32 25.05 -5.44
N HIS A 238 -1.43 24.04 -5.53
CA HIS A 238 -0.22 23.98 -4.70
C HIS A 238 1.09 24.02 -5.48
N VAL A 239 1.08 23.88 -6.80
CA VAL A 239 2.29 23.88 -7.64
C VAL A 239 2.37 25.18 -8.43
N ALA A 240 3.57 25.76 -8.51
CA ALA A 240 3.82 26.94 -9.34
C ALA A 240 3.54 26.66 -10.81
N GLU A 241 2.96 27.63 -11.52
CA GLU A 241 2.47 27.50 -12.91
C GLU A 241 3.51 26.87 -13.86
N GLU A 242 4.77 27.30 -13.75
CA GLU A 242 5.89 26.83 -14.57
C GLU A 242 6.27 25.35 -14.36
N ILE A 243 5.87 24.75 -13.23
CA ILE A 243 6.21 23.36 -12.86
C ILE A 243 5.03 22.40 -13.09
N LYS A 244 3.80 22.91 -13.23
CA LYS A 244 2.58 22.08 -13.33
C LYS A 244 2.65 21.04 -14.44
N GLU A 245 3.07 21.43 -15.64
CA GLU A 245 3.15 20.52 -16.78
C GLU A 245 4.22 19.42 -16.59
N ILE A 246 5.33 19.72 -15.90
CA ILE A 246 6.36 18.74 -15.57
C ILE A 246 5.80 17.71 -14.57
N VAL A 247 5.06 18.16 -13.56
CA VAL A 247 4.40 17.26 -12.60
C VAL A 247 3.39 16.38 -13.31
N LYS A 248 2.51 16.95 -14.14
CA LYS A 248 1.51 16.19 -14.91
C LYS A 248 2.16 15.14 -15.82
N ALA A 249 3.24 15.50 -16.53
CA ALA A 249 4.00 14.56 -17.34
C ALA A 249 4.60 13.43 -16.50
N THR A 250 5.20 13.76 -15.36
CA THR A 250 5.79 12.77 -14.44
C THR A 250 4.75 11.80 -13.90
N LEU A 251 3.58 12.30 -13.49
CA LEU A 251 2.46 11.48 -13.01
C LEU A 251 1.91 10.56 -14.11
N LYS A 252 2.02 10.95 -15.38
CA LYS A 252 1.56 10.16 -16.53
C LYS A 252 2.57 9.08 -16.94
N GLU A 253 3.86 9.41 -16.91
CA GLU A 253 4.93 8.53 -17.40
C GLU A 253 5.37 7.48 -16.38
N SER A 254 5.34 7.82 -15.08
CA SER A 254 5.72 6.89 -14.01
C SER A 254 4.50 6.11 -13.50
N PRO A 255 4.52 4.76 -13.56
CA PRO A 255 3.47 3.94 -12.97
C PRO A 255 3.33 4.12 -11.45
N ILE A 256 4.45 4.35 -10.76
CA ILE A 256 4.46 4.59 -9.31
C ILE A 256 3.90 5.94 -8.97
N ALA A 257 4.30 6.98 -9.71
CA ALA A 257 3.80 8.32 -9.49
C ALA A 257 2.29 8.37 -9.71
N LYS A 258 1.80 7.75 -10.79
CA LYS A 258 0.38 7.57 -11.05
C LYS A 258 -0.34 6.85 -9.91
N ALA A 259 0.19 5.70 -9.48
CA ALA A 259 -0.43 4.89 -8.44
C ALA A 259 -0.43 5.56 -7.06
N MET A 260 0.64 6.29 -6.72
CA MET A 260 0.83 6.89 -5.40
C MET A 260 0.25 8.30 -5.27
N ALA A 261 -0.03 9.00 -6.36
CA ALA A 261 -0.57 10.36 -6.35
C ALA A 261 -1.94 10.49 -5.67
N SER A 262 -2.71 9.41 -5.63
CA SER A 262 -3.95 9.30 -4.87
C SER A 262 -3.76 9.47 -3.36
N VAL A 263 -2.57 9.21 -2.83
CA VAL A 263 -2.24 9.43 -1.41
C VAL A 263 -1.67 10.84 -1.27
N PRO A 264 -2.34 11.75 -0.53
CA PRO A 264 -1.92 13.15 -0.42
C PRO A 264 -0.46 13.33 0.05
N PHE A 265 0.02 12.48 0.97
CA PHE A 265 1.41 12.51 1.41
C PHE A 265 2.40 12.29 0.25
N TYR A 266 2.15 11.32 -0.63
CA TYR A 266 3.04 11.05 -1.76
C TYR A 266 2.94 12.10 -2.85
N LEU A 267 1.73 12.54 -3.20
CA LEU A 267 1.56 13.61 -4.18
C LEU A 267 2.26 14.89 -3.73
N SER A 268 2.01 15.31 -2.48
CA SER A 268 2.64 16.52 -1.92
C SER A 268 4.17 16.42 -1.92
N SER A 269 4.70 15.24 -1.59
CA SER A 269 6.14 14.98 -1.61
C SER A 269 6.71 15.03 -3.04
N MET A 270 6.09 14.34 -4.00
CA MET A 270 6.51 14.35 -5.41
C MET A 270 6.50 15.77 -5.98
N CYS A 271 5.43 16.53 -5.77
CA CYS A 271 5.35 17.93 -6.20
C CYS A 271 6.51 18.76 -5.63
N LYS A 272 6.76 18.69 -4.32
CA LYS A 272 7.86 19.42 -3.67
C LYS A 272 9.24 19.00 -4.19
N ILE A 273 9.45 17.70 -4.38
CA ILE A 273 10.69 17.16 -4.92
C ILE A 273 10.94 17.68 -6.35
N ILE A 274 9.89 17.77 -7.17
CA ILE A 274 9.97 18.29 -8.54
C ILE A 274 10.21 19.81 -8.51
N THR A 275 9.44 20.56 -7.73
CA THR A 275 9.55 22.03 -7.62
C THR A 275 10.92 22.49 -7.12
N ASP A 276 11.48 21.81 -6.10
CA ASP A 276 12.78 22.17 -5.53
C ASP A 276 13.97 21.62 -6.34
N SER A 277 13.73 20.93 -7.47
CA SER A 277 14.81 20.35 -8.29
C SER A 277 15.34 21.32 -9.35
N LYS A 278 16.66 21.42 -9.49
CA LYS A 278 17.33 22.18 -10.56
C LYS A 278 17.59 21.35 -11.83
N GLU A 279 17.56 20.01 -11.73
CA GLU A 279 17.79 19.08 -12.85
C GLU A 279 16.79 17.92 -12.80
N ILE A 280 15.84 17.92 -13.74
CA ILE A 280 14.73 16.95 -13.86
C ILE A 280 15.25 15.53 -14.19
N SER A 281 16.39 15.43 -14.87
CA SER A 281 16.95 14.18 -15.41
C SER A 281 17.54 13.21 -14.37
N THR A 282 17.62 13.59 -13.10
CA THR A 282 18.30 12.81 -12.04
C THR A 282 17.39 12.08 -11.06
N ARG A 283 16.05 12.25 -11.18
CA ARG A 283 15.10 11.69 -10.22
C ARG A 283 14.06 10.81 -10.93
N SER A 284 14.30 9.49 -10.89
CA SER A 284 13.28 8.53 -11.28
C SER A 284 12.27 8.35 -10.15
N PHE A 285 10.98 8.22 -10.50
CA PHE A 285 9.96 7.61 -9.65
C PHE A 285 9.58 6.26 -10.24
N LEU A 286 10.56 5.44 -10.67
CA LEU A 286 10.26 4.20 -11.38
C LEU A 286 9.83 3.08 -10.42
N THR A 287 10.32 3.10 -9.19
CA THR A 287 9.99 2.13 -8.13
C THR A 287 9.50 2.81 -6.86
N MET A 288 8.88 2.07 -5.93
CA MET A 288 8.52 2.62 -4.61
C MET A 288 9.79 3.02 -3.84
N THR A 289 10.84 2.22 -3.98
CA THR A 289 12.15 2.48 -3.37
C THR A 289 12.72 3.80 -3.89
N ASP A 290 12.63 4.07 -5.19
CA ASP A 290 13.03 5.35 -5.77
C ASP A 290 12.26 6.53 -5.15
N LEU A 291 10.95 6.40 -4.99
CA LEU A 291 10.12 7.44 -4.37
C LEU A 291 10.57 7.71 -2.93
N TYR A 292 10.71 6.67 -2.10
CA TYR A 292 11.17 6.85 -0.72
C TYR A 292 12.60 7.38 -0.62
N ALA A 293 13.49 6.93 -1.50
CA ALA A 293 14.84 7.45 -1.65
C ALA A 293 14.83 8.96 -1.94
N ASN A 294 14.02 9.41 -2.89
CA ASN A 294 13.88 10.83 -3.21
C ASN A 294 13.28 11.65 -2.06
N ILE A 295 12.29 11.11 -1.34
CA ILE A 295 11.75 11.73 -0.12
C ILE A 295 12.84 11.85 0.95
N PHE A 296 13.59 10.78 1.20
CA PHE A 296 14.69 10.76 2.16
C PHE A 296 15.75 11.82 1.82
N LEU A 297 16.13 11.92 0.54
CA LEU A 297 17.06 12.95 0.06
C LEU A 297 16.50 14.36 0.28
N TYR A 298 15.21 14.56 -0.02
CA TYR A 298 14.57 15.85 0.17
C TYR A 298 14.68 16.35 1.62
N PHE A 299 14.44 15.46 2.58
CA PHE A 299 14.64 15.75 4.01
C PHE A 299 16.11 16.14 4.27
N LEU A 300 17.08 15.34 3.83
CA LEU A 300 18.49 15.69 3.99
C LEU A 300 18.84 17.06 3.37
N GLN A 301 18.39 17.37 2.15
CA GLN A 301 18.67 18.64 1.46
C GLN A 301 18.20 19.84 2.28
N LYS A 302 16.98 19.79 2.82
CA LYS A 302 16.42 20.92 3.56
C LYS A 302 17.10 21.14 4.90
N HIS A 303 17.68 20.10 5.51
CA HIS A 303 18.34 20.20 6.82
C HIS A 303 19.86 20.40 6.75
N ILE A 304 20.52 19.96 5.67
CA ILE A 304 21.97 20.02 5.50
C ILE A 304 22.43 21.29 4.74
N VAL A 305 21.70 21.75 3.72
CA VAL A 305 22.19 22.75 2.74
C VAL A 305 22.03 24.20 3.25
N LYS A 306 22.47 24.51 4.48
CA LYS A 306 22.59 25.91 4.94
C LYS A 306 23.75 26.67 4.28
N ASN A 307 24.71 25.97 3.65
CA ASN A 307 26.02 26.54 3.26
C ASN A 307 26.36 26.49 1.74
N ASN A 308 25.37 26.42 0.83
CA ASN A 308 25.60 26.41 -0.64
C ASN A 308 26.47 25.25 -1.20
N GLU A 309 26.82 24.23 -0.42
CA GLU A 309 27.53 23.03 -0.90
C GLU A 309 26.59 22.02 -1.57
N MET A 310 27.09 21.27 -2.56
CA MET A 310 26.30 20.21 -3.22
C MET A 310 26.10 19.05 -2.25
N ILE A 311 24.85 18.61 -2.07
CA ILE A 311 24.51 17.58 -1.07
C ILE A 311 25.34 16.30 -1.20
N TYR A 312 25.71 15.90 -2.41
CA TYR A 312 26.54 14.72 -2.65
C TYR A 312 27.93 14.83 -2.00
N GLN A 313 28.52 16.03 -1.94
CA GLN A 313 29.81 16.27 -1.27
C GLN A 313 29.68 16.11 0.26
N ILE A 314 28.54 16.48 0.83
CA ILE A 314 28.28 16.37 2.27
C ILE A 314 27.93 14.92 2.64
N ILE A 315 27.19 14.23 1.78
CA ILE A 315 26.80 12.83 1.88
C ILE A 315 28.03 11.89 1.77
N GLU A 316 29.08 12.28 1.07
CA GLU A 316 30.31 11.50 0.96
C GLU A 316 31.19 11.52 2.23
N ASN A 317 30.94 12.45 3.17
CA ASN A 317 31.65 12.51 4.46
C ASN A 317 31.25 11.34 5.37
N ASP A 318 32.26 10.60 5.88
CA ASP A 318 32.05 9.41 6.70
C ASP A 318 31.37 9.71 8.05
N SER A 319 31.50 10.93 8.58
CA SER A 319 30.76 11.36 9.78
C SER A 319 29.25 11.41 9.53
N ASN A 320 28.83 11.98 8.39
CA ASN A 320 27.42 12.07 8.01
C ASN A 320 26.84 10.70 7.65
N LYS A 321 27.60 9.82 6.98
CA LYS A 321 27.22 8.41 6.77
C LYS A 321 26.93 7.71 8.08
N THR A 322 27.78 7.92 9.09
CA THR A 322 27.62 7.31 10.41
C THR A 322 26.35 7.82 11.10
N ILE A 323 26.08 9.13 11.07
CA ILE A 323 24.86 9.70 11.65
C ILE A 323 23.61 9.15 10.94
N ILE A 324 23.62 9.10 9.62
CA ILE A 324 22.50 8.56 8.83
C ILE A 324 22.29 7.07 9.12
N LEU A 325 23.35 6.27 9.20
CA LEU A 325 23.27 4.86 9.56
C LEU A 325 22.70 4.67 10.96
N ASN A 326 23.08 5.53 11.91
CA ASN A 326 22.55 5.54 13.26
C ASN A 326 21.05 5.86 13.29
N ILE A 327 20.58 6.86 12.53
CA ILE A 327 19.15 7.15 12.37
C ILE A 327 18.41 5.92 11.83
N CYS A 328 18.98 5.25 10.82
CA CYS A 328 18.43 4.02 10.27
C CYS A 328 18.40 2.87 11.30
N LYS A 329 19.40 2.78 12.18
CA LYS A 329 19.45 1.82 13.29
C LYS A 329 18.33 2.08 14.31
N ILE A 330 18.09 3.33 14.69
CA ILE A 330 16.96 3.70 15.57
C ILE A 330 15.66 3.25 14.92
N ALA A 331 15.47 3.60 13.64
CA ALA A 331 14.27 3.24 12.90
C ALA A 331 14.02 1.73 12.91
N TYR A 332 15.05 0.93 12.64
CA TYR A 332 14.96 -0.53 12.70
C TYR A 332 14.57 -1.03 14.09
N LYS A 333 15.23 -0.55 15.16
CA LYS A 333 14.94 -0.98 16.53
C LYS A 333 13.51 -0.67 16.93
N LEU A 334 13.03 0.54 16.63
CA LEU A 334 11.67 0.99 16.90
C LEU A 334 10.63 0.24 16.06
N PHE A 335 10.93 0.01 14.78
CA PHE A 335 10.05 -0.70 13.86
C PHE A 335 9.80 -2.15 14.31
N VAL A 336 10.85 -2.88 14.72
CA VAL A 336 10.72 -4.26 15.20
C VAL A 336 9.85 -4.36 16.45
N VAL A 337 9.94 -3.39 17.37
CA VAL A 337 9.13 -3.35 18.59
C VAL A 337 7.80 -2.59 18.43
N ASN A 338 7.48 -2.14 17.21
CA ASN A 338 6.28 -1.36 16.87
C ASN A 338 6.07 -0.11 17.75
N LYS A 339 7.16 0.62 18.04
CA LYS A 339 7.14 1.81 18.90
C LYS A 339 7.28 3.09 18.08
N VAL A 340 6.31 4.01 18.21
CA VAL A 340 6.26 5.25 17.42
C VAL A 340 6.86 6.46 18.17
N ILE A 341 6.73 6.47 19.51
CA ILE A 341 7.23 7.54 20.39
C ILE A 341 8.21 6.94 21.38
N PHE A 342 9.33 7.60 21.61
CA PHE A 342 10.42 7.11 22.46
C PHE A 342 11.10 8.24 23.22
N SER A 343 11.77 7.89 24.31
CA SER A 343 12.43 8.83 25.22
C SER A 343 13.89 9.10 24.82
N LYS A 344 14.52 10.07 25.49
CA LYS A 344 15.95 10.38 25.29
C LYS A 344 16.85 9.24 25.78
N GLU A 345 16.48 8.60 26.88
CA GLU A 345 17.21 7.49 27.48
C GLU A 345 17.22 6.28 26.54
N GLU A 346 16.12 6.04 25.84
CA GLU A 346 16.02 4.99 24.83
C GLU A 346 16.89 5.27 23.60
N LEU A 347 16.94 6.52 23.14
CA LEU A 347 17.87 6.95 22.09
C LEU A 347 19.32 6.65 22.47
N GLN A 348 19.72 7.00 23.70
CA GLN A 348 21.06 6.73 24.23
C GLN A 348 21.33 5.22 24.33
N THR A 349 20.32 4.43 24.67
CA THR A 349 20.44 2.96 24.71
C THR A 349 20.70 2.37 23.31
N PHE A 350 20.10 2.94 22.25
CA PHE A 350 20.25 2.41 20.90
C PHE A 350 21.59 2.74 20.25
N ILE A 351 22.21 3.88 20.57
CA ILE A 351 23.37 4.41 19.82
C ILE A 351 24.50 4.97 20.71
N GLY A 352 24.42 4.89 22.03
CA GLY A 352 25.38 5.51 22.93
C GLY A 352 25.34 7.04 22.85
N ASP A 353 26.50 7.69 22.81
CA ASP A 353 26.62 9.15 22.64
C ASP A 353 26.34 9.56 21.19
N PHE A 354 25.06 9.84 20.89
CA PHE A 354 24.68 10.56 19.67
C PHE A 354 25.01 12.06 19.82
N ASP A 355 25.21 12.76 18.71
CA ASP A 355 25.63 14.17 18.70
C ASP A 355 24.86 15.01 19.75
N LYS A 356 25.61 15.75 20.58
CA LYS A 356 25.07 16.61 21.64
C LYS A 356 24.08 17.66 21.12
N ASN A 357 24.12 17.93 19.80
CA ASN A 357 23.25 18.89 19.13
C ASN A 357 21.88 18.33 18.70
N GLU A 358 21.57 17.05 18.97
CA GLU A 358 20.27 16.42 18.63
C GLU A 358 19.85 16.62 17.15
N ASN A 359 20.83 16.65 16.24
CA ASN A 359 20.57 16.93 14.83
C ASN A 359 20.16 15.66 14.08
N PHE A 360 18.85 15.40 14.00
CA PHE A 360 18.29 14.24 13.28
C PHE A 360 17.93 14.54 11.82
N TYR A 361 18.42 15.64 11.24
CA TYR A 361 18.13 16.08 9.87
C TYR A 361 16.63 16.07 9.50
N GLY A 362 15.77 16.35 10.48
CA GLY A 362 14.32 16.34 10.30
C GLY A 362 13.67 14.96 10.20
N PHE A 363 14.42 13.86 10.33
CA PHE A 363 13.82 12.52 10.35
C PHE A 363 13.13 12.21 11.67
N ILE A 364 13.67 12.73 12.78
CA ILE A 364 13.15 12.57 14.13
C ILE A 364 12.80 13.95 14.67
N GLU A 365 11.57 14.09 15.14
CA GLU A 365 11.04 15.28 15.79
C GLU A 365 11.18 15.18 17.29
N ARG A 366 11.46 16.32 17.93
CA ARG A 366 11.40 16.49 19.38
C ARG A 366 10.04 17.04 19.78
N ILE A 367 9.43 16.43 20.78
CA ILE A 367 8.16 16.83 21.39
C ILE A 367 8.46 17.24 22.82
N GLU A 368 8.28 18.52 23.13
CA GLU A 368 8.36 19.05 24.50
C GLU A 368 6.99 19.00 25.16
N THR A 369 6.95 18.48 26.39
CA THR A 369 5.73 18.33 27.19
C THR A 369 6.01 18.62 28.65
N ASP A 370 4.94 18.82 29.44
CA ASP A 370 5.01 18.99 30.90
C ASP A 370 5.62 17.75 31.61
N LEU A 371 5.61 16.57 30.96
CA LEU A 371 6.18 15.32 31.48
C LEU A 371 7.64 15.08 31.06
N GLY A 372 8.19 15.92 30.19
CA GLY A 372 9.55 15.78 29.68
C GLY A 372 9.64 15.83 28.15
N CYS A 373 10.80 15.37 27.65
CA CYS A 373 11.17 15.43 26.24
C CYS A 373 11.05 14.06 25.57
N PHE A 374 10.21 13.97 24.55
CA PHE A 374 10.01 12.76 23.75
C PHE A 374 10.41 12.98 22.29
N TYR A 375 10.58 11.88 21.57
CA TYR A 375 10.96 11.87 20.17
C TYR A 375 10.05 10.96 19.35
N GLN A 376 9.84 11.31 18.08
CA GLN A 376 9.10 10.49 17.12
C GLN A 376 9.68 10.63 15.71
N PHE A 377 9.49 9.63 14.86
CA PHE A 377 9.79 9.80 13.44
C PHE A 377 8.77 10.73 12.77
N ALA A 378 9.27 11.55 11.83
CA ALA A 378 8.52 12.45 10.97
C ALA A 378 7.26 11.81 10.35
N HIS A 379 7.41 10.58 9.87
CA HIS A 379 6.34 9.79 9.30
C HIS A 379 6.69 8.30 9.39
N LEU A 380 5.69 7.44 9.56
CA LEU A 380 5.94 6.01 9.72
C LEU A 380 6.61 5.38 8.49
N THR A 381 6.23 5.79 7.27
CA THR A 381 6.84 5.24 6.05
C THR A 381 8.30 5.64 5.91
N ILE A 382 8.71 6.78 6.47
CA ILE A 382 10.11 7.20 6.54
C ILE A 382 10.85 6.28 7.52
N MET A 383 10.24 5.94 8.65
CA MET A 383 10.80 4.96 9.59
C MET A 383 10.96 3.57 8.95
N GLU A 384 9.95 3.09 8.22
CA GLU A 384 10.00 1.81 7.48
C GLU A 384 11.12 1.80 6.42
N PHE A 385 11.27 2.89 5.68
CA PHE A 385 12.34 3.03 4.70
C PHE A 385 13.73 3.06 5.37
N CYS A 386 13.88 3.83 6.45
CA CYS A 386 15.12 3.87 7.23
C CYS A 386 15.47 2.49 7.82
N ALA A 387 14.47 1.75 8.31
CA ALA A 387 14.65 0.37 8.78
C ALA A 387 15.12 -0.56 7.65
N SER A 388 14.58 -0.39 6.43
CA SER A 388 14.98 -1.15 5.24
C SER A 388 16.43 -0.86 4.84
N VAL A 389 16.84 0.42 4.90
CA VAL A 389 18.22 0.85 4.66
C VAL A 389 19.18 0.23 5.68
N TYR A 390 18.82 0.22 6.96
CA TYR A 390 19.62 -0.45 8.00
C TYR A 390 19.72 -1.95 7.76
N ALA A 391 18.59 -2.62 7.50
CA ALA A 391 18.54 -4.06 7.24
C ALA A 391 19.47 -4.44 6.09
N TYR A 392 19.40 -3.70 4.98
CA TYR A 392 20.25 -3.91 3.81
C TYR A 392 21.75 -3.76 4.13
N ASN A 393 22.14 -2.74 4.91
CA ASN A 393 23.55 -2.47 5.19
C ASN A 393 24.13 -3.37 6.28
N CYS A 394 23.33 -3.77 7.27
CA CYS A 394 23.83 -4.34 8.52
C CYS A 394 23.40 -5.78 8.79
N LEU A 395 22.33 -6.28 8.17
CA LEU A 395 21.84 -7.64 8.41
C LEU A 395 22.28 -8.61 7.30
N SER A 396 22.28 -9.90 7.63
CA SER A 396 22.40 -11.01 6.69
C SER A 396 21.05 -11.35 6.05
N SER A 397 21.06 -12.09 4.94
CA SER A 397 19.82 -12.55 4.30
C SER A 397 19.00 -13.46 5.22
N GLU A 398 19.65 -14.19 6.13
CA GLU A 398 18.98 -15.05 7.09
C GLU A 398 18.26 -14.25 8.19
N GLU A 399 18.91 -13.23 8.75
CA GLU A 399 18.30 -12.35 9.75
C GLU A 399 17.12 -11.56 9.16
N ILE A 400 17.22 -11.15 7.89
CA ILE A 400 16.13 -10.45 7.20
C ILE A 400 14.92 -11.37 7.04
N MET A 401 15.14 -12.61 6.59
CA MET A 401 14.07 -13.55 6.26
C MET A 401 13.46 -14.26 7.46
N THR A 402 14.14 -14.27 8.61
CA THR A 402 13.61 -14.83 9.88
C THR A 402 12.84 -13.81 10.70
N ASN A 403 12.94 -12.52 10.36
CA ASN A 403 12.23 -11.46 11.04
C ASN A 403 10.91 -11.15 10.33
N ASP A 404 9.80 -11.67 10.87
CA ASP A 404 8.47 -11.49 10.29
C ASP A 404 8.07 -10.02 10.11
N LYS A 405 8.60 -9.10 10.94
CA LYS A 405 8.36 -7.66 10.81
C LYS A 405 8.98 -7.09 9.53
N LEU A 406 10.12 -7.63 9.08
CA LEU A 406 10.79 -7.16 7.87
C LEU A 406 10.14 -7.66 6.58
N ASN A 407 9.19 -8.60 6.64
CA ASN A 407 8.47 -9.07 5.46
C ASN A 407 7.80 -7.93 4.69
N SER A 408 7.23 -6.94 5.40
CA SER A 408 6.63 -5.75 4.78
C SER A 408 7.64 -4.79 4.16
N CYS A 409 8.93 -4.98 4.43
CA CYS A 409 10.04 -4.16 3.93
C CYS A 409 10.86 -4.88 2.85
N LEU A 410 10.59 -6.16 2.56
CA LEU A 410 11.40 -6.97 1.63
C LEU A 410 11.48 -6.37 0.22
N SER A 411 10.38 -5.82 -0.29
CA SER A 411 10.34 -5.16 -1.60
C SER A 411 11.27 -3.94 -1.64
N MET A 412 11.25 -3.10 -0.60
CA MET A 412 12.18 -1.97 -0.46
C MET A 412 13.64 -2.40 -0.31
N ILE A 413 13.91 -3.45 0.49
CA ILE A 413 15.25 -4.02 0.65
C ILE A 413 15.78 -4.53 -0.69
N CYS A 414 14.94 -5.20 -1.49
CA CYS A 414 15.31 -5.63 -2.83
C CYS A 414 15.51 -4.43 -3.77
N GLY A 415 14.69 -3.38 -3.66
CA GLY A 415 14.88 -2.16 -4.43
C GLY A 415 16.21 -1.45 -4.18
N LEU A 416 16.72 -1.51 -2.95
CA LEU A 416 18.06 -1.00 -2.64
C LEU A 416 19.17 -1.79 -3.36
N SER A 417 18.92 -3.04 -3.78
CA SER A 417 19.88 -3.82 -4.58
C SER A 417 19.90 -3.44 -6.07
N ASN A 418 18.98 -2.58 -6.52
CA ASN A 418 18.87 -2.18 -7.92
C ASN A 418 20.19 -1.57 -8.45
N THR A 419 20.66 -2.08 -9.59
CA THR A 419 21.91 -1.70 -10.25
C THR A 419 21.79 -0.48 -11.17
N SER A 420 20.58 -0.04 -11.57
CA SER A 420 20.34 1.15 -12.40
C SER A 420 20.43 2.46 -11.59
N GLN A 421 21.44 2.53 -10.74
CA GLN A 421 21.53 3.42 -9.60
C GLN A 421 21.52 4.90 -10.00
N ASN A 422 20.46 5.62 -9.61
CA ASN A 422 20.61 7.04 -9.28
C ASN A 422 21.70 7.15 -8.20
N SER A 423 22.52 8.21 -8.25
CA SER A 423 23.67 8.43 -7.35
C SER A 423 23.32 8.30 -5.86
N LEU A 424 22.06 8.56 -5.48
CA LEU A 424 21.58 8.43 -4.11
C LEU A 424 21.46 6.98 -3.60
N ILE A 425 20.89 6.08 -4.40
CA ILE A 425 20.73 4.69 -3.96
C ILE A 425 22.14 4.11 -3.71
N LYS A 426 23.14 4.48 -4.53
CA LYS A 426 24.55 4.14 -4.29
C LYS A 426 25.05 4.57 -2.92
N PHE A 427 24.66 5.75 -2.47
CA PHE A 427 25.01 6.25 -1.15
C PHE A 427 24.33 5.41 -0.04
N LEU A 428 23.01 5.22 -0.12
CA LEU A 428 22.25 4.53 0.92
C LEU A 428 22.69 3.07 1.10
N VAL A 429 23.18 2.41 0.05
CA VAL A 429 23.67 1.02 0.10
C VAL A 429 25.11 0.88 0.57
N ASN A 430 25.82 1.99 0.78
CA ASN A 430 27.23 2.05 1.16
C ASN A 430 27.41 2.87 2.46
N LEU A 431 26.45 2.80 3.37
CA LEU A 431 26.49 3.54 4.63
C LEU A 431 27.39 2.89 5.68
N ASN A 432 27.60 1.56 5.59
CA ASN A 432 28.37 0.82 6.56
C ASN A 432 29.86 0.66 6.14
N PRO A 433 30.80 1.37 6.77
CA PRO A 433 32.22 1.34 6.39
C PRO A 433 32.92 -0.01 6.67
N SER A 434 32.33 -0.88 7.51
CA SER A 434 32.85 -2.24 7.75
C SER A 434 32.63 -3.20 6.56
N LYS A 435 31.76 -2.85 5.61
CA LYS A 435 31.54 -3.58 4.34
C LYS A 435 32.19 -2.90 3.13
N ASN A 436 33.06 -1.90 3.35
CA ASN A 436 33.78 -1.27 2.25
C ASN A 436 34.88 -2.20 1.72
N PRO A 437 34.96 -2.42 0.39
CA PRO A 437 35.94 -3.33 -0.22
C PRO A 437 37.41 -2.88 -0.05
N SER A 438 37.66 -1.72 0.53
CA SER A 438 38.98 -1.11 0.77
C SER A 438 39.49 -1.26 2.21
N ASN A 439 38.76 -1.93 3.12
CA ASN A 439 39.15 -2.05 4.53
C ASN A 439 39.96 -3.34 4.80
N PRO A 440 41.20 -3.29 5.36
CA PRO A 440 42.05 -4.48 5.57
C PRO A 440 41.47 -5.52 6.56
N SER A 441 40.53 -5.14 7.43
CA SER A 441 39.82 -6.09 8.29
C SER A 441 38.81 -6.96 7.53
N TYR A 442 38.39 -6.53 6.33
CA TYR A 442 37.48 -7.25 5.44
C TYR A 442 38.13 -8.48 4.79
N GLU A 443 39.46 -8.44 4.55
CA GLU A 443 40.22 -9.58 4.03
C GLU A 443 40.23 -10.77 4.99
N LYS A 444 40.11 -10.55 6.31
CA LYS A 444 40.04 -11.64 7.30
C LYS A 444 38.68 -12.33 7.32
N SER A 445 37.58 -11.61 7.10
CA SER A 445 36.24 -12.21 6.91
C SER A 445 36.08 -12.95 5.57
N ILE A 446 36.90 -12.63 4.56
CA ILE A 446 36.97 -13.36 3.29
C ILE A 446 37.56 -14.76 3.44
N GLN A 447 38.37 -15.04 4.46
CA GLN A 447 38.89 -16.40 4.70
C GLN A 447 37.78 -17.39 5.10
N SER A 448 36.73 -16.92 5.76
CA SER A 448 35.52 -17.70 6.04
C SER A 448 34.64 -17.90 4.79
N ILE A 449 34.67 -16.95 3.85
CA ILE A 449 33.94 -16.99 2.57
C ILE A 449 34.72 -17.78 1.49
N GLN A 450 36.04 -17.93 1.61
CA GLN A 450 36.84 -18.83 0.75
C GLN A 450 36.37 -20.29 0.86
N PHE A 451 35.80 -20.68 2.00
CA PHE A 451 35.16 -21.98 2.18
C PHE A 451 33.88 -22.12 1.31
N ILE A 452 33.09 -21.05 1.17
CA ILE A 452 31.88 -21.02 0.32
C ILE A 452 32.25 -20.84 -1.17
N LYS A 453 33.27 -20.04 -1.51
CA LYS A 453 33.79 -19.93 -2.90
C LYS A 453 34.32 -21.26 -3.44
N ASN A 454 34.87 -22.11 -2.57
CA ASN A 454 35.32 -23.46 -2.96
C ASN A 454 34.16 -24.43 -3.23
N LEU A 455 32.95 -24.17 -2.72
CA LEU A 455 31.73 -24.92 -3.06
C LEU A 455 31.11 -24.49 -4.41
N PHE A 456 31.48 -23.33 -4.95
CA PHE A 456 31.00 -22.80 -6.25
C PHE A 456 32.15 -22.60 -7.26
N LYS A 457 33.04 -23.59 -7.38
CA LYS A 457 34.00 -23.65 -8.49
C LYS A 457 33.26 -23.94 -9.79
N ASN A 458 32.83 -22.88 -10.49
CA ASN A 458 32.86 -22.72 -11.95
C ASN A 458 31.97 -21.55 -12.45
N SER A 459 32.08 -20.37 -11.85
CA SER A 459 31.64 -19.15 -12.53
C SER A 459 32.58 -18.00 -12.25
N SER A 460 33.38 -17.66 -13.26
CA SER A 460 34.27 -16.51 -13.29
C SER A 460 33.51 -15.18 -13.20
N LYS A 461 34.16 -14.20 -12.56
CA LYS A 461 33.84 -12.77 -12.35
C LYS A 461 33.12 -12.43 -11.03
N LYS A 462 33.71 -11.45 -10.33
CA LYS A 462 33.23 -10.72 -9.15
C LYS A 462 31.69 -10.65 -9.11
N SER A 463 31.05 -11.50 -8.33
CA SER A 463 29.65 -11.31 -7.95
C SER A 463 29.62 -10.41 -6.72
N ASP A 464 29.14 -9.18 -6.87
CA ASP A 464 28.92 -8.25 -5.76
C ASP A 464 28.02 -8.92 -4.72
N GLU A 465 28.35 -8.82 -3.43
CA GLU A 465 27.54 -9.36 -2.33
C GLU A 465 26.07 -8.90 -2.36
N LYS A 466 25.82 -7.74 -2.98
CA LYS A 466 24.49 -7.19 -3.25
C LYS A 466 23.64 -8.09 -4.15
N SER A 467 24.25 -8.67 -5.19
CA SER A 467 23.62 -9.69 -6.04
C SER A 467 23.33 -10.96 -5.24
N ILE A 468 24.20 -11.32 -4.28
CA ILE A 468 24.02 -12.50 -3.42
C ILE A 468 22.83 -12.32 -2.48
N LEU A 469 22.68 -11.15 -1.85
CA LEU A 469 21.54 -10.84 -0.98
C LEU A 469 20.21 -10.94 -1.75
N LEU A 470 20.10 -10.26 -2.89
CA LEU A 470 18.90 -10.29 -3.73
C LEU A 470 18.55 -11.72 -4.16
N HIS A 471 19.54 -12.48 -4.65
CA HIS A 471 19.31 -13.87 -5.03
C HIS A 471 18.85 -14.74 -3.86
N SER A 472 19.45 -14.57 -2.67
CA SER A 472 19.07 -15.33 -1.48
C SER A 472 17.63 -15.04 -1.04
N ILE A 473 17.17 -13.79 -1.14
CA ILE A 473 15.80 -13.41 -0.81
C ILE A 473 14.83 -14.00 -1.85
N LEU A 474 15.09 -13.80 -3.15
CA LEU A 474 14.23 -14.31 -4.22
C LEU A 474 14.14 -15.84 -4.21
N ASP A 475 15.25 -16.55 -3.95
CA ASP A 475 15.27 -18.01 -3.81
C ASP A 475 14.38 -18.47 -2.64
N ARG A 476 14.53 -17.87 -1.46
CA ARG A 476 13.70 -18.23 -0.29
C ARG A 476 12.22 -17.94 -0.53
N LEU A 477 11.87 -16.79 -1.11
CA LEU A 477 10.50 -16.48 -1.50
C LEU A 477 9.96 -17.51 -2.49
N SER A 478 10.74 -17.88 -3.51
CA SER A 478 10.33 -18.89 -4.50
C SER A 478 10.02 -20.26 -3.87
N LYS A 479 10.78 -20.64 -2.84
CA LYS A 479 10.57 -21.88 -2.08
C LYS A 479 9.33 -21.78 -1.18
N SER A 480 9.12 -20.62 -0.53
CA SER A 480 7.94 -20.36 0.30
C SER A 480 6.64 -20.38 -0.51
N ILE A 481 6.65 -19.87 -1.76
CA ILE A 481 5.49 -19.93 -2.66
C ILE A 481 5.00 -21.37 -2.91
N ARG A 482 5.87 -22.39 -2.78
CA ARG A 482 5.44 -23.80 -2.88
C ARG A 482 4.44 -24.20 -1.78
N SER A 483 4.32 -23.39 -0.72
CA SER A 483 3.46 -23.62 0.43
C SER A 483 2.33 -22.60 0.60
N CYS A 484 2.44 -21.38 0.05
CA CYS A 484 1.45 -20.31 0.24
C CYS A 484 1.30 -19.39 -1.00
N SER A 485 0.07 -18.95 -1.30
CA SER A 485 -0.26 -18.09 -2.46
C SER A 485 0.06 -16.60 -2.27
N SER A 486 0.17 -16.10 -1.04
CA SER A 486 0.49 -14.69 -0.74
C SER A 486 1.88 -14.27 -1.22
N ASP A 487 2.80 -15.23 -1.33
CA ASP A 487 4.22 -14.98 -1.56
C ASP A 487 4.52 -14.66 -3.04
N PHE A 488 3.57 -14.92 -3.95
CA PHE A 488 3.68 -14.54 -5.37
C PHE A 488 3.74 -13.02 -5.55
N ASN A 489 2.85 -12.29 -4.88
CA ASN A 489 2.80 -10.84 -4.98
C ASN A 489 4.11 -10.23 -4.47
N LEU A 490 4.58 -10.70 -3.31
CA LEU A 490 5.82 -10.21 -2.73
C LEU A 490 7.04 -10.51 -3.62
N PHE A 491 7.06 -11.66 -4.30
CA PHE A 491 8.10 -11.97 -5.27
C PHE A 491 8.08 -11.00 -6.46
N TYR A 492 6.91 -10.75 -7.07
CA TYR A 492 6.79 -9.80 -8.18
C TYR A 492 7.20 -8.38 -7.77
N GLU A 493 6.82 -7.94 -6.57
CA GLU A 493 7.23 -6.66 -6.02
C GLU A 493 8.75 -6.60 -5.81
N CYS A 494 9.36 -7.62 -5.18
CA CYS A 494 10.82 -7.67 -5.00
C CYS A 494 11.57 -7.67 -6.34
N PHE A 495 11.05 -8.40 -7.33
CA PHE A 495 11.62 -8.45 -8.68
C PHE A 495 11.51 -7.10 -9.41
N TYR A 496 10.35 -6.45 -9.30
CA TYR A 496 10.11 -5.12 -9.87
C TYR A 496 10.95 -4.04 -9.18
N GLU A 497 10.96 -3.98 -7.85
CA GLU A 497 11.70 -2.97 -7.09
C GLU A 497 13.20 -3.07 -7.36
N SER A 498 13.75 -4.29 -7.42
CA SER A 498 15.16 -4.50 -7.79
C SER A 498 15.49 -4.19 -9.25
N GLN A 499 14.48 -3.94 -10.10
CA GLN A 499 14.60 -3.83 -11.56
C GLN A 499 15.43 -4.99 -12.14
N SER A 500 15.17 -6.18 -11.62
CA SER A 500 15.93 -7.38 -11.96
C SER A 500 15.70 -7.80 -13.41
N SER A 501 16.74 -8.37 -14.02
CA SER A 501 16.64 -9.07 -15.31
C SER A 501 16.67 -10.58 -15.10
N PHE A 502 16.16 -11.33 -16.08
CA PHE A 502 16.22 -12.79 -16.09
C PHE A 502 17.65 -13.28 -16.38
N THR A 503 18.50 -13.25 -15.35
CA THR A 503 19.83 -13.88 -15.34
C THR A 503 19.70 -15.41 -15.23
N ASP A 504 20.73 -16.17 -15.58
CA ASP A 504 20.68 -17.65 -15.52
C ASP A 504 20.36 -18.19 -14.11
N LYS A 505 20.72 -17.44 -13.06
CA LYS A 505 20.34 -17.76 -11.67
C LYS A 505 18.84 -17.56 -11.42
N ILE A 506 18.27 -16.42 -11.80
CA ILE A 506 16.82 -16.17 -11.66
C ILE A 506 16.03 -17.14 -12.55
N LYS A 507 16.56 -17.44 -13.73
CA LYS A 507 16.02 -18.47 -14.62
C LYS A 507 15.92 -19.81 -13.89
N SER A 508 17.00 -20.28 -13.24
CA SER A 508 16.95 -21.52 -12.47
C SER A 508 15.91 -21.49 -11.34
N ILE A 509 15.79 -20.39 -10.59
CA ILE A 509 14.78 -20.23 -9.53
C ILE A 509 13.35 -20.35 -10.11
N VAL A 510 13.14 -19.75 -11.28
CA VAL A 510 11.85 -19.74 -11.97
C VAL A 510 11.54 -21.09 -12.63
N ASP A 511 12.55 -21.78 -13.15
CA ASP A 511 12.44 -23.07 -13.86
C ASP A 511 12.49 -24.30 -12.94
N GLU A 512 13.07 -24.20 -11.75
CA GLU A 512 13.16 -25.29 -10.75
C GLU A 512 11.79 -25.82 -10.30
N ARG A 513 10.69 -25.24 -10.79
CA ARG A 513 9.33 -25.79 -10.66
C ARG A 513 9.04 -26.95 -11.62
N ASN A 514 10.02 -27.76 -12.03
CA ASN A 514 9.75 -28.89 -12.92
C ASN A 514 9.04 -30.06 -12.22
N GLU A 515 7.93 -30.47 -12.86
CA GLU A 515 7.19 -31.74 -12.78
C GLU A 515 7.04 -32.41 -11.42
N GLN A 516 5.93 -32.12 -10.74
CA GLN A 516 5.37 -33.07 -9.77
C GLN A 516 4.33 -33.95 -10.45
N ARG A 517 4.62 -35.25 -10.58
CA ARG A 517 3.59 -36.25 -10.91
C ARG A 517 2.82 -36.58 -9.64
N ILE A 518 1.52 -36.30 -9.64
CA ILE A 518 0.57 -36.87 -8.67
C ILE A 518 -0.44 -37.68 -9.49
N GLY A 519 -0.30 -39.01 -9.49
CA GLY A 519 -1.13 -39.91 -10.30
C GLY A 519 -0.87 -39.81 -11.81
N LEU A 520 -1.93 -39.85 -12.62
CA LEU A 520 -1.88 -39.71 -14.09
C LEU A 520 -1.74 -38.24 -14.56
N THR A 521 -1.78 -37.28 -13.64
CA THR A 521 -1.75 -35.85 -13.94
C THR A 521 -0.31 -35.33 -13.88
N ILE A 522 0.21 -34.87 -15.02
CA ILE A 522 1.49 -34.16 -15.10
C ILE A 522 1.24 -32.71 -14.68
N PHE A 523 1.70 -32.30 -13.50
CA PHE A 523 1.80 -30.87 -13.19
C PHE A 523 3.04 -30.33 -13.90
N LEU A 524 2.86 -29.83 -15.12
CA LEU A 524 3.91 -29.07 -15.81
C LEU A 524 4.22 -27.80 -15.01
N GLY A 525 5.50 -27.58 -14.72
CA GLY A 525 6.00 -26.39 -14.03
C GLY A 525 5.70 -25.08 -14.76
N GLY A 526 5.45 -24.00 -14.02
CA GLY A 526 5.47 -22.65 -14.55
C GLY A 526 4.77 -21.59 -13.70
N TRP A 527 4.84 -20.33 -14.15
CA TRP A 527 4.31 -19.15 -13.46
C TRP A 527 2.94 -18.72 -14.02
N GLU A 528 2.11 -18.17 -13.13
CA GLU A 528 0.71 -17.84 -13.37
C GLU A 528 0.49 -16.35 -13.10
N ILE A 529 -0.34 -15.71 -13.93
CA ILE A 529 -0.72 -14.30 -13.80
C ILE A 529 -2.24 -14.22 -13.66
N SER A 530 -2.71 -13.45 -12.68
CA SER A 530 -4.14 -13.24 -12.44
C SER A 530 -4.54 -11.77 -12.55
N ILE A 531 -5.58 -11.49 -13.32
CA ILE A 531 -6.26 -10.19 -13.40
C ILE A 531 -7.59 -10.33 -12.66
N HIS A 532 -7.82 -9.55 -11.62
CA HIS A 532 -9.02 -9.63 -10.79
C HIS A 532 -9.35 -8.28 -10.17
N ASP A 533 -10.59 -8.10 -9.71
CA ASP A 533 -10.95 -6.97 -8.87
C ASP A 533 -10.16 -7.05 -7.55
N GLY A 534 -9.30 -6.06 -7.29
CA GLY A 534 -8.35 -6.05 -6.18
C GLY A 534 -6.88 -6.03 -6.60
N LYS A 535 -6.55 -5.59 -7.82
CA LYS A 535 -5.22 -5.63 -8.44
C LYS A 535 -4.69 -4.21 -8.88
N THR A 536 -4.31 -3.30 -7.95
CA THR A 536 -3.50 -2.03 -8.07
C THR A 536 -2.75 -1.94 -9.37
N SER A 537 -2.77 -0.72 -9.92
CA SER A 537 -1.78 -0.23 -10.87
C SER A 537 -0.32 -0.57 -10.49
N TYR A 538 0.11 -0.43 -9.22
CA TYR A 538 1.45 -0.85 -8.79
C TYR A 538 1.75 -2.33 -9.06
N ALA A 539 0.95 -3.27 -8.57
CA ALA A 539 1.26 -4.67 -8.81
C ALA A 539 0.76 -5.20 -10.16
N THR A 540 -0.11 -4.48 -10.88
CA THR A 540 -0.29 -4.65 -12.34
C THR A 540 0.98 -4.22 -13.09
N SER A 541 1.67 -3.20 -12.62
CA SER A 541 2.96 -2.77 -13.18
C SER A 541 4.07 -3.77 -12.84
N CYS A 542 4.07 -4.34 -11.63
CA CYS A 542 4.99 -5.42 -11.25
C CYS A 542 4.80 -6.63 -12.18
N ASP A 543 3.57 -7.08 -12.37
CA ASP A 543 3.24 -8.16 -13.30
C ASP A 543 3.65 -7.83 -14.73
N ASN A 544 3.31 -6.63 -15.22
CA ASN A 544 3.72 -6.18 -16.55
C ASN A 544 5.23 -6.22 -16.74
N TYR A 545 5.99 -5.75 -15.75
CA TYR A 545 7.45 -5.78 -15.78
C TYR A 545 7.99 -7.22 -15.79
N PHE A 546 7.51 -8.06 -14.87
CA PHE A 546 7.90 -9.46 -14.81
C PHE A 546 7.60 -10.18 -16.13
N VAL A 547 6.37 -10.08 -16.62
CA VAL A 547 5.93 -10.69 -17.88
C VAL A 547 6.76 -10.20 -19.06
N ASN A 548 7.06 -8.90 -19.14
CA ASN A 548 7.91 -8.36 -20.19
C ASN A 548 9.30 -8.97 -20.16
N CYS A 549 9.93 -9.05 -18.99
CA CYS A 549 11.26 -9.62 -18.84
C CYS A 549 11.25 -11.15 -19.08
N TYR A 550 10.19 -11.83 -18.65
CA TYR A 550 10.01 -13.27 -18.82
C TYR A 550 9.79 -13.65 -20.28
N ILE A 551 8.92 -12.93 -21.00
CA ILE A 551 8.69 -13.11 -22.43
C ILE A 551 9.97 -12.79 -23.24
N LYS A 552 10.66 -11.68 -22.92
CA LYS A 552 11.94 -11.34 -23.57
C LYS A 552 13.01 -12.43 -23.39
N SER A 553 12.91 -13.24 -22.34
CA SER A 553 13.81 -14.39 -22.13
C SER A 553 13.46 -15.62 -23.00
N GLY A 554 12.44 -15.54 -23.85
CA GLY A 554 12.02 -16.60 -24.76
C GLY A 554 11.10 -17.65 -24.12
N ARG A 555 10.49 -17.34 -22.95
CA ARG A 555 9.66 -18.28 -22.18
C ARG A 555 8.17 -18.00 -22.33
N LYS A 556 7.38 -19.06 -22.20
CA LYS A 556 5.92 -18.98 -22.15
C LYS A 556 5.40 -19.07 -20.71
N LEU A 557 4.40 -18.27 -20.40
CA LEU A 557 3.63 -18.33 -19.16
C LEU A 557 2.83 -19.63 -19.10
N ARG A 558 2.62 -20.16 -17.89
CA ARG A 558 1.82 -21.38 -17.71
C ARG A 558 0.35 -21.06 -17.89
N SER A 559 -0.15 -20.12 -17.11
CA SER A 559 -1.56 -19.74 -17.16
C SER A 559 -1.77 -18.25 -16.96
N LEU A 560 -2.78 -17.74 -17.66
CA LEU A 560 -3.37 -16.42 -17.45
C LEU A 560 -4.79 -16.62 -16.93
N HIS A 561 -5.11 -16.04 -15.78
CA HIS A 561 -6.42 -16.08 -15.16
C HIS A 561 -7.04 -14.69 -15.18
N VAL A 562 -8.30 -14.57 -15.62
CA VAL A 562 -9.02 -13.29 -15.65
C VAL A 562 -10.38 -13.45 -14.98
N HIS A 563 -10.53 -12.74 -13.86
CA HIS A 563 -11.71 -12.75 -12.99
C HIS A 563 -12.48 -11.42 -13.03
N LYS A 564 -12.22 -10.59 -14.04
CA LYS A 564 -12.75 -9.22 -14.13
C LYS A 564 -13.38 -8.99 -15.51
N SER A 565 -14.53 -8.33 -15.55
CA SER A 565 -15.28 -8.07 -16.78
C SER A 565 -14.88 -6.80 -17.51
N ILE A 566 -14.59 -5.72 -16.76
CA ILE A 566 -14.19 -4.42 -17.28
C ILE A 566 -12.71 -4.22 -16.98
N LEU A 567 -11.88 -4.16 -18.02
CA LEU A 567 -10.44 -3.99 -17.89
C LEU A 567 -10.05 -2.52 -18.15
N ASN A 568 -9.16 -1.98 -17.33
CA ASN A 568 -8.50 -0.71 -17.61
C ASN A 568 -7.37 -0.87 -18.65
N ASP A 569 -6.80 0.23 -19.14
CA ASP A 569 -5.78 0.18 -20.19
C ASP A 569 -4.51 -0.60 -19.79
N GLU A 570 -4.09 -0.55 -18.52
CA GLU A 570 -2.92 -1.29 -18.02
C GLU A 570 -3.18 -2.81 -17.98
N GLU A 571 -4.38 -3.20 -17.57
CA GLU A 571 -4.84 -4.60 -17.53
C GLU A 571 -5.05 -5.16 -18.93
N LYS A 572 -5.65 -4.37 -19.85
CA LYS A 572 -5.77 -4.72 -21.27
C LYS A 572 -4.39 -4.98 -21.87
N ASN A 573 -3.43 -4.08 -21.63
CA ASN A 573 -2.06 -4.25 -22.12
C ASN A 573 -1.38 -5.49 -21.55
N LEU A 574 -1.59 -5.79 -20.26
CA LEU A 574 -1.08 -7.01 -19.62
C LEU A 574 -1.67 -8.26 -20.27
N LEU A 575 -3.00 -8.28 -20.47
CA LEU A 575 -3.71 -9.39 -21.11
C LEU A 575 -3.18 -9.64 -22.52
N ILE A 576 -3.08 -8.59 -23.34
CA ILE A 576 -2.59 -8.68 -24.72
C ILE A 576 -1.16 -9.25 -24.76
N ARG A 577 -0.29 -8.80 -23.87
CA ARG A 577 1.10 -9.31 -23.79
C ARG A 577 1.17 -10.76 -23.36
N CYS A 578 0.41 -11.14 -22.34
CA CYS A 578 0.36 -12.51 -21.86
C CYS A 578 -0.20 -13.45 -22.92
N ALA A 579 -1.26 -13.03 -23.61
CA ALA A 579 -1.96 -13.82 -24.63
C ALA A 579 -1.03 -14.31 -25.75
N SER A 580 0.01 -13.55 -26.08
CA SER A 580 0.96 -13.95 -27.13
C SER A 580 2.00 -14.99 -26.69
N ASN A 581 2.15 -15.25 -25.40
CA ASN A 581 3.16 -16.17 -24.88
C ASN A 581 2.66 -16.91 -23.63
N VAL A 582 1.51 -17.57 -23.73
CA VAL A 582 0.90 -18.35 -22.64
C VAL A 582 0.48 -19.74 -23.12
N ARG A 583 0.57 -20.74 -22.24
CA ARG A 583 0.07 -22.10 -22.50
C ARG A 583 -1.42 -22.24 -22.21
N GLY A 584 -1.89 -21.77 -21.07
CA GLY A 584 -3.28 -21.85 -20.64
C GLY A 584 -3.95 -20.48 -20.41
N VAL A 585 -5.21 -20.33 -20.77
CA VAL A 585 -5.98 -19.12 -20.47
C VAL A 585 -7.27 -19.50 -19.77
N SER A 586 -7.64 -18.78 -18.71
CA SER A 586 -8.87 -18.99 -17.95
C SER A 586 -9.64 -17.69 -17.79
N PHE A 587 -10.89 -17.67 -18.26
CA PHE A 587 -11.84 -16.58 -18.08
C PHE A 587 -12.91 -17.00 -17.08
N PHE A 588 -13.13 -16.23 -16.03
CA PHE A 588 -14.12 -16.51 -14.99
C PHE A 588 -15.29 -15.52 -14.96
N CYS A 589 -15.25 -14.53 -15.84
CA CYS A 589 -16.27 -13.49 -16.01
C CYS A 589 -16.43 -13.19 -17.52
N PRO A 590 -17.60 -12.71 -17.98
CA PRO A 590 -17.78 -12.10 -19.29
C PRO A 590 -16.80 -10.95 -19.51
N ILE A 591 -16.03 -10.97 -20.60
CA ILE A 591 -15.09 -9.90 -20.95
C ILE A 591 -15.48 -9.30 -22.30
N ASN A 592 -15.45 -7.98 -22.38
CA ASN A 592 -15.55 -7.25 -23.63
C ASN A 592 -14.13 -6.93 -24.14
N PHE A 593 -13.73 -7.56 -25.24
CA PHE A 593 -12.41 -7.33 -25.85
C PHE A 593 -12.37 -6.14 -26.82
N GLU A 594 -13.46 -5.40 -26.99
CA GLU A 594 -13.54 -4.21 -27.88
C GLU A 594 -13.04 -4.50 -29.31
N GLY A 595 -13.25 -5.72 -29.80
CA GLY A 595 -12.82 -6.17 -31.13
C GLY A 595 -11.39 -6.69 -31.22
N TRP A 596 -10.59 -6.63 -30.14
CA TRP A 596 -9.28 -7.28 -30.10
C TRP A 596 -9.41 -8.81 -30.12
N LYS A 597 -8.46 -9.49 -30.78
CA LYS A 597 -8.46 -10.96 -30.93
C LYS A 597 -7.07 -11.55 -30.62
N PRO A 598 -7.01 -12.72 -29.98
CA PRO A 598 -5.77 -13.48 -29.81
C PRO A 598 -5.20 -13.91 -31.17
N LYS A 599 -3.88 -14.10 -31.23
CA LYS A 599 -3.15 -14.47 -32.45
C LYS A 599 -2.43 -15.81 -32.34
N ASP A 600 -1.97 -16.15 -31.14
CA ASP A 600 -1.12 -17.30 -30.89
C ASP A 600 -1.93 -18.48 -30.37
N LYS A 601 -1.51 -19.71 -30.74
CA LYS A 601 -2.14 -20.93 -30.25
C LYS A 601 -1.86 -21.13 -28.76
N ILE A 602 -2.89 -21.60 -28.05
CA ILE A 602 -2.82 -21.96 -26.63
C ILE A 602 -3.10 -23.46 -26.46
N GLU A 603 -2.49 -24.06 -25.45
CA GLU A 603 -2.66 -25.47 -25.12
C GLU A 603 -4.03 -25.71 -24.46
N MET A 604 -4.43 -24.83 -23.53
CA MET A 604 -5.67 -24.96 -22.76
C MET A 604 -6.46 -23.64 -22.72
N LEU A 605 -7.77 -23.73 -22.92
CA LEU A 605 -8.71 -22.63 -22.67
C LEU A 605 -9.77 -23.07 -21.67
N ARG A 606 -9.94 -22.30 -20.60
CA ARG A 606 -11.05 -22.44 -19.65
C ARG A 606 -11.94 -21.21 -19.71
N ILE A 607 -13.25 -21.40 -19.84
CA ILE A 607 -14.25 -20.34 -19.77
C ILE A 607 -15.29 -20.76 -18.75
N SER A 608 -15.39 -20.04 -17.64
CA SER A 608 -16.33 -20.30 -16.56
C SER A 608 -17.30 -19.13 -16.44
N ILE A 609 -18.43 -19.25 -17.10
CA ILE A 609 -19.50 -18.22 -17.15
C ILE A 609 -20.82 -18.74 -16.59
N SER A 610 -20.78 -19.81 -15.77
CA SER A 610 -21.96 -20.43 -15.17
C SER A 610 -22.83 -19.48 -14.34
N ARG A 611 -22.25 -18.37 -13.86
CA ARG A 611 -22.95 -17.32 -13.09
C ARG A 611 -23.46 -16.16 -13.93
N TYR A 612 -23.25 -16.18 -15.25
CA TYR A 612 -23.52 -15.05 -16.14
C TYR A 612 -24.29 -15.51 -17.37
N LEU A 613 -25.53 -15.06 -17.50
CA LEU A 613 -26.27 -15.23 -18.75
C LEU A 613 -25.71 -14.25 -19.79
N ILE A 614 -25.17 -14.79 -20.88
CA ILE A 614 -24.59 -14.03 -21.99
C ILE A 614 -25.38 -14.27 -23.27
N THR A 615 -25.33 -13.32 -24.21
CA THR A 615 -25.97 -13.50 -25.51
C THR A 615 -25.09 -14.32 -26.46
N LYS A 616 -25.70 -14.94 -27.48
CA LYS A 616 -24.97 -15.63 -28.57
C LYS A 616 -23.93 -14.71 -29.22
N LYS A 617 -24.33 -13.46 -29.50
CA LYS A 617 -23.45 -12.46 -30.13
C LYS A 617 -22.23 -12.17 -29.26
N ASP A 618 -22.41 -12.00 -27.95
CA ASP A 618 -21.30 -11.74 -27.03
C ASP A 618 -20.36 -12.94 -26.95
N PHE A 619 -20.90 -14.17 -27.00
CA PHE A 619 -20.09 -15.39 -27.02
C PHE A 619 -19.24 -15.48 -28.30
N GLU A 620 -19.85 -15.26 -29.46
CA GLU A 620 -19.19 -15.31 -30.77
C GLU A 620 -18.11 -14.23 -30.90
N VAL A 621 -18.38 -13.02 -30.43
CA VAL A 621 -17.42 -11.91 -30.51
C VAL A 621 -16.24 -12.12 -29.57
N ASN A 622 -16.49 -12.56 -28.33
CA ASN A 622 -15.47 -12.52 -27.28
C ASN A 622 -14.74 -13.85 -27.07
N TYR A 623 -15.37 -15.01 -27.30
CA TYR A 623 -14.78 -16.32 -26.96
C TYR A 623 -14.43 -17.19 -28.16
N LEU A 624 -15.20 -17.11 -29.25
CA LEU A 624 -14.92 -17.90 -30.45
C LEU A 624 -13.49 -17.71 -31.00
N PRO A 625 -12.91 -16.49 -31.02
CA PRO A 625 -11.51 -16.30 -31.42
C PRO A 625 -10.51 -17.10 -30.58
N TRP A 626 -10.77 -17.29 -29.29
CA TRP A 626 -9.92 -18.07 -28.39
C TRP A 626 -10.12 -19.58 -28.59
N ILE A 627 -11.37 -20.02 -28.75
CA ILE A 627 -11.74 -21.41 -28.99
C ILE A 627 -11.05 -21.94 -30.24
N ASN A 628 -10.99 -21.14 -31.31
CA ASN A 628 -10.32 -21.51 -32.56
C ASN A 628 -8.80 -21.68 -32.44
N LEU A 629 -8.19 -21.16 -31.38
CA LEU A 629 -6.74 -21.19 -31.14
C LEU A 629 -6.33 -22.17 -30.03
N CYS A 630 -7.28 -22.84 -29.36
CA CYS A 630 -6.99 -23.77 -28.27
C CYS A 630 -6.94 -25.24 -28.72
N GLU A 631 -6.13 -26.05 -28.03
CA GLU A 631 -6.10 -27.50 -28.22
C GLU A 631 -7.02 -28.25 -27.25
N GLU A 632 -7.13 -27.78 -26.02
CA GLU A 632 -8.02 -28.32 -24.99
C GLU A 632 -8.99 -27.23 -24.48
N LEU A 633 -10.27 -27.57 -24.35
CA LEU A 633 -11.34 -26.64 -23.95
C LEU A 633 -12.07 -27.11 -22.67
N ASP A 634 -12.19 -26.24 -21.67
CA ASP A 634 -13.02 -26.42 -20.48
C ASP A 634 -14.06 -25.30 -20.42
N LEU A 635 -15.34 -25.63 -20.57
CA LEU A 635 -16.40 -24.65 -20.73
C LEU A 635 -17.51 -24.88 -19.70
N GLN A 636 -17.69 -23.94 -18.77
CA GLN A 636 -18.78 -23.95 -17.79
C GLN A 636 -19.82 -22.91 -18.16
N LEU A 637 -21.02 -23.38 -18.48
CA LEU A 637 -22.10 -22.61 -19.07
C LEU A 637 -23.19 -22.30 -18.05
N HIS A 638 -23.87 -21.17 -18.23
CA HIS A 638 -25.06 -20.83 -17.46
C HIS A 638 -26.24 -21.73 -17.91
N ASP A 639 -27.09 -22.12 -16.96
CA ASP A 639 -28.16 -23.11 -17.19
C ASP A 639 -29.21 -22.64 -18.21
N ASP A 640 -29.41 -21.33 -18.32
CA ASP A 640 -30.37 -20.70 -19.23
C ASP A 640 -29.82 -20.36 -20.63
N ILE A 641 -28.63 -20.82 -20.99
CA ILE A 641 -28.13 -20.65 -22.37
C ILE A 641 -29.02 -21.43 -23.36
N ASP A 642 -29.48 -20.75 -24.41
CA ASP A 642 -30.40 -21.24 -25.43
C ASP A 642 -29.71 -21.56 -26.79
N PHE A 643 -28.44 -21.18 -26.95
CA PHE A 643 -27.65 -21.40 -28.17
C PHE A 643 -26.63 -22.56 -28.06
N ILE A 644 -26.90 -23.58 -27.23
CA ILE A 644 -26.01 -24.76 -27.06
C ILE A 644 -25.69 -25.44 -28.40
N LYS A 645 -26.66 -25.47 -29.33
CA LYS A 645 -26.47 -26.04 -30.67
C LYS A 645 -25.34 -25.34 -31.43
N ASP A 646 -25.32 -24.01 -31.40
CA ASP A 646 -24.29 -23.20 -32.05
C ASP A 646 -22.91 -23.45 -31.42
N ILE A 647 -22.83 -23.56 -30.09
CA ILE A 647 -21.58 -23.90 -29.39
C ILE A 647 -21.04 -25.25 -29.88
N CYS A 648 -21.90 -26.27 -29.98
CA CYS A 648 -21.51 -27.59 -30.47
C CYS A 648 -21.00 -27.55 -31.92
N GLU A 649 -21.66 -26.80 -32.79
CA GLU A 649 -21.22 -26.60 -34.18
C GLU A 649 -19.85 -25.90 -34.25
N CYS A 650 -19.64 -24.85 -33.45
CA CYS A 650 -18.34 -24.19 -33.35
C CYS A 650 -17.22 -25.15 -32.91
N ILE A 651 -17.46 -25.98 -31.90
CA ILE A 651 -16.47 -26.94 -31.41
C ILE A 651 -16.15 -28.00 -32.48
N ARG A 652 -17.15 -28.51 -33.20
CA ARG A 652 -16.94 -29.47 -34.31
C ARG A 652 -16.10 -28.88 -35.44
N CYS A 653 -16.24 -27.59 -35.71
CA CYS A 653 -15.48 -26.89 -36.74
C CYS A 653 -14.08 -26.44 -36.28
N SER A 654 -13.73 -26.66 -35.01
CA SER A 654 -12.47 -26.23 -34.41
C SER A 654 -11.48 -27.40 -34.29
N ASN A 655 -10.17 -27.09 -34.19
CA ASN A 655 -9.11 -28.10 -34.02
C ASN A 655 -8.92 -28.55 -32.56
N ILE A 656 -10.02 -28.73 -31.81
CA ILE A 656 -9.98 -29.10 -30.40
C ILE A 656 -9.76 -30.60 -30.25
N LYS A 657 -8.73 -30.99 -29.49
CA LYS A 657 -8.36 -32.39 -29.24
C LYS A 657 -9.14 -32.99 -28.07
N LYS A 658 -9.42 -32.19 -27.04
CA LYS A 658 -10.18 -32.60 -25.86
C LYS A 658 -11.07 -31.46 -25.40
N PHE A 659 -12.27 -31.77 -24.94
CA PHE A 659 -13.12 -30.78 -24.30
C PHE A 659 -13.86 -31.36 -23.09
N VAL A 660 -14.25 -30.47 -22.18
CA VAL A 660 -15.17 -30.73 -21.08
C VAL A 660 -16.17 -29.58 -21.05
N ILE A 661 -17.47 -29.89 -21.07
CA ILE A 661 -18.52 -28.88 -20.94
C ILE A 661 -19.32 -29.17 -19.68
N LEU A 662 -19.40 -28.20 -18.77
CA LEU A 662 -20.30 -28.21 -17.61
C LEU A 662 -21.54 -27.40 -17.95
N TYR A 663 -22.70 -28.04 -17.94
CA TYR A 663 -23.99 -27.39 -18.19
C TYR A 663 -25.05 -28.05 -17.29
N ARG A 664 -25.79 -27.26 -16.50
CA ARG A 664 -26.82 -27.76 -15.57
C ARG A 664 -26.30 -28.88 -14.66
N GLU A 665 -25.16 -28.61 -14.02
CA GLU A 665 -24.47 -29.52 -13.09
C GLU A 665 -23.99 -30.85 -13.70
N ASN A 666 -24.08 -31.04 -15.03
CA ASN A 666 -23.64 -32.24 -15.73
C ASN A 666 -22.37 -31.97 -16.54
N TYR A 667 -21.40 -32.89 -16.47
CA TYR A 667 -20.17 -32.85 -17.25
C TYR A 667 -20.31 -33.67 -18.54
N PHE A 668 -20.01 -33.04 -19.67
CA PHE A 668 -20.08 -33.65 -20.99
C PHE A 668 -18.70 -33.71 -21.65
N TYR A 669 -18.35 -34.90 -22.14
CA TYR A 669 -17.14 -35.17 -22.92
C TYR A 669 -17.45 -35.54 -24.37
N ASN A 670 -18.75 -35.61 -24.71
CA ASN A 670 -19.28 -35.91 -26.03
C ASN A 670 -20.36 -34.88 -26.40
N LEU A 671 -20.26 -34.29 -27.59
CA LEU A 671 -21.20 -33.26 -28.05
C LEU A 671 -22.59 -33.82 -28.34
N ASP A 672 -22.70 -35.08 -28.75
CA ASP A 672 -24.00 -35.70 -29.04
C ASP A 672 -24.80 -35.94 -27.75
N GLU A 673 -24.13 -36.31 -26.66
CA GLU A 673 -24.74 -36.44 -25.33
C GLU A 673 -25.24 -35.08 -24.82
N LEU A 674 -24.44 -34.03 -24.98
CA LEU A 674 -24.83 -32.66 -24.62
C LEU A 674 -26.06 -32.20 -25.41
N LEU A 675 -26.10 -32.44 -26.73
CA LEU A 675 -27.23 -32.08 -27.58
C LEU A 675 -28.49 -32.86 -27.19
N GLN A 676 -28.38 -34.17 -26.94
CA GLN A 676 -29.51 -34.98 -26.46
C GLN A 676 -30.07 -34.44 -25.14
N HIS A 677 -29.19 -34.15 -24.18
CA HIS A 677 -29.59 -33.57 -22.89
C HIS A 677 -30.29 -32.22 -23.08
N PHE A 678 -29.76 -31.34 -23.93
CA PHE A 678 -30.38 -30.06 -24.26
C PHE A 678 -31.77 -30.24 -24.89
N PHE A 679 -31.94 -31.16 -25.86
CA PHE A 679 -33.23 -31.41 -26.52
C PHE A 679 -34.29 -31.97 -25.56
N ILE A 680 -33.91 -32.88 -24.66
CA ILE A 680 -34.83 -33.44 -23.66
C ILE A 680 -35.40 -32.31 -22.80
N ILE A 681 -34.54 -31.41 -22.33
CA ILE A 681 -34.94 -30.31 -21.46
C ILE A 681 -35.70 -29.23 -22.22
N PHE A 682 -35.25 -28.87 -23.43
CA PHE A 682 -35.93 -27.88 -24.26
C PHE A 682 -37.37 -28.32 -24.57
N ASN A 683 -37.57 -29.61 -24.85
CA ASN A 683 -38.91 -30.17 -25.02
C ASN A 683 -39.71 -30.14 -23.70
N LEU A 684 -39.12 -30.49 -22.56
CA LEU A 684 -39.80 -30.44 -21.26
C LEU A 684 -40.28 -29.02 -20.89
N ARG A 685 -39.52 -27.96 -21.23
CA ARG A 685 -39.93 -26.55 -21.02
C ARG A 685 -41.10 -26.11 -21.91
N TYR A 686 -41.34 -26.76 -23.05
CA TYR A 686 -42.46 -26.44 -23.94
C TYR A 686 -43.76 -27.18 -23.56
N TYR A 687 -43.68 -28.19 -22.69
CA TYR A 687 -44.83 -28.96 -22.20
C TYR A 687 -45.31 -28.54 -20.80
N THR A 688 -44.61 -27.63 -20.12
CA THR A 688 -45.01 -26.95 -18.89
C THR A 688 -45.34 -25.50 -19.17
#